data_AF-A0A4V1UTD3-F1
#
_entry.id   AF-A0A4V1UTD3-F1
#
_cell.length_a   1.000
_cell.length_b   1.000
_cell.length_c   1.000
_cell.angle_alpha   90.00
_cell.angle_beta   90.00
_cell.angle_gamma   90.00
#
_symmetry.space_group_name_H-M   'P 1'
#
loop_
_entity.id
_entity.type
_entity.pdbx_description
1 polymer ?
#
loop_
_entity_poly.entity_id
_entity_poly.type
_entity_poly.pdbx_seq_one_letter_code
_entity_poly.pdbx_strand_id
1 'polypeptide(L)'
;MMKRGAPTSLIKTLKSLVRKGTKEPMPGQVKPMLCTLVKTPVTQEGYIHEIKWDGYRLLGYCNKSVVRFDSRSGLDYTAKYPPLVSALKKLKHDLILDGEAVVLNASGNPDFDALQKFNGSNDPIVFYAFDILWIDGYNLMELSLLERKEILSLLLSGNEIIRYSEHFSDGVALYEQIKQMELEGIVSKKATSPYNPGERGTNWYKTPTEIRQEFVIGGWIESDKNRPFRSLLFGAYKGTQLEWIGHAGGGFRESEMPAIMGKLKPLEIRSSPFSNEVDTDGKAHWVKPQLVGNFKFATWTKSGRIRKPAIFLGFRNDKKSTQVVREVPAVQKTVDEVSKTASAKPRAAVKKPSKKLSSMAASNWPVIENQEIKNEEDFDIGDCKVTINNVDRQVWKNISKANLIEYYHAVSAYLLPHIADRPQSLHIKPVNANAPGLYIKDMEGRTPECGEVFSVTRKHKAAGKRSQIDYLVANNEATLLYMVNLGCIDINPWTSRTSSAESPDYLIIDLDPSDDDFRKAIETAKAAKEVFDTKKLKAFVKTSGKTGIHLYIPCRGFTFREARAVAEQICDEINQLVPQITTTEVSISNRGNKLYIDPNQNDFADTVAAPYSVRPFHHPSVSTPIDWKELKTSLDPLQFDIHTI
;
A
#
# COMPACT_ATOMS: atom_id res chain seq x y z
N MET A 1 -2.51 43.74 3.19
CA MET A 1 -1.29 44.05 2.43
C MET A 1 -0.16 43.21 2.99
N MET A 2 0.26 42.14 2.31
CA MET A 2 1.61 41.55 2.41
C MET A 2 1.74 40.45 1.35
N LYS A 3 2.33 40.81 0.21
CA LYS A 3 2.83 39.87 -0.78
C LYS A 3 4.01 39.14 -0.14
N ARG A 4 3.88 37.85 0.16
CA ARG A 4 5.06 36.99 0.32
C ARG A 4 5.46 36.54 -1.08
N GLY A 5 6.33 37.33 -1.73
CA GLY A 5 7.05 36.85 -2.90
C GLY A 5 7.94 35.68 -2.47
N ALA A 6 8.07 34.67 -3.32
CA ALA A 6 9.00 33.57 -3.09
C ALA A 6 10.41 34.15 -2.81
N PRO A 7 11.14 33.65 -1.79
CA PRO A 7 12.52 34.04 -1.52
C PRO A 7 13.36 34.14 -2.80
N THR A 8 14.15 35.21 -2.95
CA THR A 8 14.99 35.49 -4.12
C THR A 8 15.88 34.30 -4.53
N SER A 9 16.23 33.43 -3.58
CA SER A 9 16.94 32.17 -3.81
C SER A 9 16.14 31.16 -4.65
N LEU A 10 14.84 30.95 -4.37
CA LEU A 10 13.99 29.99 -5.07
C LEU A 10 13.77 30.37 -6.55
N ILE A 11 13.61 31.66 -6.83
CA ILE A 11 13.47 32.17 -8.21
C ILE A 11 14.76 31.92 -9.00
N LYS A 12 15.93 32.05 -8.37
CA LYS A 12 17.23 31.77 -9.00
C LYS A 12 17.38 30.27 -9.28
N THR A 13 16.99 29.41 -8.33
CA THR A 13 17.00 27.94 -8.49
C THR A 13 16.09 27.51 -9.64
N LEU A 14 14.83 27.98 -9.67
CA LEU A 14 13.88 27.66 -10.75
C LEU A 14 14.44 28.02 -12.12
N LYS A 15 14.96 29.26 -12.29
CA LYS A 15 15.58 29.70 -13.54
C LYS A 15 16.78 28.85 -13.96
N SER A 16 17.58 28.39 -12.98
CA SER A 16 18.73 27.54 -13.25
C SER A 16 18.32 26.16 -13.77
N LEU A 17 17.29 25.56 -13.17
CA LEU A 17 16.78 24.25 -13.58
C LEU A 17 16.12 24.30 -14.96
N VAL A 18 15.27 25.31 -15.21
CA VAL A 18 14.59 25.48 -16.51
C VAL A 18 15.60 25.63 -17.67
N ARG A 19 16.71 26.34 -17.43
CA ARG A 19 17.76 26.55 -18.45
C ARG A 19 18.53 25.29 -18.83
N LYS A 20 18.41 24.19 -18.08
CA LYS A 20 18.95 22.89 -18.50
C LYS A 20 18.17 22.30 -19.68
N GLY A 21 16.90 22.69 -19.85
CA GLY A 21 16.09 22.29 -20.99
C GLY A 21 16.54 22.93 -22.30
N THR A 22 15.97 22.46 -23.40
CA THR A 22 16.32 22.93 -24.75
C THR A 22 15.43 24.11 -25.14
N LYS A 23 16.00 25.18 -25.70
CA LYS A 23 15.19 26.30 -26.21
C LYS A 23 14.39 25.86 -27.43
N GLU A 24 13.07 25.96 -27.34
CA GLU A 24 12.15 25.53 -28.40
C GLU A 24 10.81 26.28 -28.28
N PRO A 25 10.13 26.64 -29.40
CA PRO A 25 8.77 27.15 -29.33
C PRO A 25 7.82 26.15 -28.65
N MET A 26 6.75 26.66 -28.04
CA MET A 26 5.74 25.82 -27.38
C MET A 26 5.10 24.87 -28.40
N PRO A 27 5.08 23.54 -28.15
CA PRO A 27 4.35 22.59 -28.97
C PRO A 27 2.86 22.90 -29.03
N GLY A 28 2.26 22.83 -30.22
CA GLY A 28 0.82 23.07 -30.41
C GLY A 28 -0.07 21.98 -29.81
N GLN A 29 0.43 20.74 -29.76
CA GLN A 29 -0.24 19.59 -29.16
C GLN A 29 0.80 18.55 -28.71
N VAL A 30 0.59 17.96 -27.55
CA VAL A 30 1.38 16.84 -27.02
C VAL A 30 0.46 15.65 -26.75
N LYS A 31 0.94 14.42 -27.02
CA LYS A 31 0.23 13.20 -26.62
C LYS A 31 0.72 12.76 -25.23
N PRO A 32 -0.18 12.47 -24.26
CA PRO A 32 0.26 12.02 -22.95
C PRO A 32 1.08 10.73 -23.00
N MET A 33 2.15 10.65 -22.21
CA MET A 33 2.90 9.42 -21.97
C MET A 33 2.04 8.40 -21.20
N LEU A 34 2.21 7.11 -21.50
CA LEU A 34 1.31 6.05 -21.03
C LEU A 34 2.00 5.07 -20.07
N CYS A 35 1.25 4.59 -19.07
CA CYS A 35 1.72 3.60 -18.11
C CYS A 35 1.55 2.16 -18.61
N THR A 36 2.47 1.27 -18.24
CA THR A 36 2.36 -0.18 -18.39
C THR A 36 1.73 -0.81 -17.14
N LEU A 37 0.74 -1.70 -17.31
CA LEU A 37 0.08 -2.38 -16.18
C LEU A 37 0.99 -3.46 -15.59
N VAL A 38 1.18 -3.44 -14.26
CA VAL A 38 1.88 -4.48 -13.49
C VAL A 38 1.00 -4.98 -12.33
N LYS A 39 1.25 -6.20 -11.84
CA LYS A 39 0.43 -6.82 -10.78
C LYS A 39 0.80 -6.35 -9.38
N THR A 40 2.06 -6.00 -9.17
CA THR A 40 2.60 -5.61 -7.87
C THR A 40 3.31 -4.27 -8.02
N PRO A 41 3.44 -3.50 -6.93
CA PRO A 41 4.26 -2.29 -6.93
C PRO A 41 5.67 -2.60 -7.44
N VAL A 42 6.27 -1.64 -8.14
CA VAL A 42 7.65 -1.76 -8.61
C VAL A 42 8.58 -1.60 -7.41
N THR A 43 9.50 -2.53 -7.22
CA THR A 43 10.49 -2.52 -6.12
C THR A 43 11.91 -2.25 -6.60
N GLN A 44 12.11 -2.08 -7.91
CA GLN A 44 13.41 -1.78 -8.51
C GLN A 44 13.87 -0.37 -8.10
N GLU A 45 15.15 -0.25 -7.78
CA GLU A 45 15.77 1.05 -7.51
C GLU A 45 15.66 1.98 -8.74
N GLY A 46 15.65 3.29 -8.47
CA GLY A 46 15.54 4.31 -9.52
C GLY A 46 14.11 4.57 -10.00
N TYR A 47 13.09 4.06 -9.32
CA TYR A 47 11.69 4.47 -9.49
C TYR A 47 11.24 5.36 -8.34
N ILE A 48 10.35 6.31 -8.64
CA ILE A 48 9.56 7.07 -7.68
C ILE A 48 8.09 6.68 -7.82
N HIS A 49 7.31 6.82 -6.76
CA HIS A 49 5.94 6.33 -6.71
C HIS A 49 4.98 7.46 -6.38
N GLU A 50 3.90 7.56 -7.16
CA GLU A 50 2.88 8.59 -7.00
C GLU A 50 1.51 7.94 -6.83
N ILE A 51 0.58 8.67 -6.21
CA ILE A 51 -0.82 8.26 -6.13
C ILE A 51 -1.40 8.22 -7.56
N LYS A 52 -2.11 7.14 -7.87
CA LYS A 52 -2.94 7.07 -9.07
C LYS A 52 -4.28 7.74 -8.76
N TRP A 53 -4.43 8.98 -9.22
CA TRP A 53 -5.65 9.75 -9.05
C TRP A 53 -6.77 9.24 -9.97
N ASP A 54 -7.97 9.06 -9.41
CA ASP A 54 -9.17 8.67 -10.15
C ASP A 54 -9.83 9.92 -10.75
N GLY A 55 -9.57 10.18 -12.02
CA GLY A 55 -10.03 11.41 -12.67
C GLY A 55 -9.91 11.42 -14.19
N TYR A 56 -9.83 12.64 -14.74
CA TYR A 56 -9.55 12.86 -16.16
C TYR A 56 -8.14 13.39 -16.36
N ARG A 57 -7.35 12.65 -17.13
CA ARG A 57 -6.04 13.07 -17.65
C ARG A 57 -6.22 14.30 -18.52
N LEU A 58 -5.60 15.42 -18.13
CA LEU A 58 -5.56 16.64 -18.94
C LEU A 58 -4.12 17.15 -19.12
N LEU A 59 -3.86 17.70 -20.30
CA LEU A 59 -2.70 18.56 -20.56
C LEU A 59 -3.16 20.01 -20.46
N GLY A 60 -2.59 20.76 -19.50
CA GLY A 60 -2.87 22.17 -19.28
C GLY A 60 -1.86 23.05 -19.99
N TYR A 61 -2.31 23.83 -20.96
CA TYR A 61 -1.52 24.81 -21.71
C TYR A 61 -1.84 26.21 -21.19
N CYS A 62 -0.82 27.04 -21.00
CA CYS A 62 -0.97 28.47 -20.80
C CYS A 62 0.00 29.17 -21.74
N ASN A 63 -0.47 29.99 -22.67
CA ASN A 63 0.36 30.75 -23.59
C ASN A 63 -0.17 32.18 -23.69
N LYS A 64 0.64 33.17 -23.29
CA LYS A 64 0.26 34.59 -23.24
C LYS A 64 -1.08 34.79 -22.53
N SER A 65 -1.27 34.11 -21.41
CA SER A 65 -2.50 34.13 -20.60
C SER A 65 -3.76 33.50 -21.24
N VAL A 66 -3.62 32.85 -22.41
CA VAL A 66 -4.66 32.00 -23.00
C VAL A 66 -4.45 30.58 -22.47
N VAL A 67 -5.46 30.03 -21.81
CA VAL A 67 -5.40 28.70 -21.21
C VAL A 67 -6.25 27.71 -22.00
N ARG A 68 -5.72 26.51 -22.20
CA ARG A 68 -6.41 25.38 -22.83
C ARG A 68 -6.16 24.11 -22.02
N PHE A 69 -7.18 23.29 -21.82
CA PHE A 69 -7.03 21.95 -21.26
C PHE A 69 -7.46 20.90 -22.28
N ASP A 70 -6.51 20.05 -22.70
CA ASP A 70 -6.78 18.97 -23.65
C ASP A 70 -6.87 17.63 -22.91
N SER A 71 -7.91 16.85 -23.19
CA SER A 71 -8.03 15.49 -22.67
C SER A 71 -6.98 14.56 -23.28
N ARG A 72 -6.88 13.34 -22.73
CA ARG A 72 -6.05 12.27 -23.30
C ARG A 72 -6.23 12.04 -24.81
N SER A 73 -7.44 12.22 -25.33
CA SER A 73 -7.75 12.03 -26.76
C SER A 73 -7.64 13.31 -27.59
N GLY A 74 -7.25 14.43 -26.98
CA GLY A 74 -7.12 15.74 -27.60
C GLY A 74 -8.42 16.54 -27.68
N LEU A 75 -9.43 16.20 -26.87
CA LEU A 75 -10.67 16.98 -26.78
C LEU A 75 -10.47 18.18 -25.87
N ASP A 76 -11.01 19.33 -26.25
CA ASP A 76 -10.94 20.55 -25.46
C ASP A 76 -11.93 20.52 -24.29
N TYR A 77 -11.40 20.55 -23.06
CA TYR A 77 -12.14 20.57 -21.80
C TYR A 77 -12.10 21.95 -21.11
N THR A 78 -11.57 22.98 -21.77
CA THR A 78 -11.35 24.33 -21.22
C THR A 78 -12.65 24.94 -20.67
N ALA A 79 -13.72 24.89 -21.45
CA ALA A 79 -15.02 25.45 -21.05
C ALA A 79 -15.67 24.65 -19.89
N LYS A 80 -15.30 23.38 -19.71
CA LYS A 80 -15.86 22.51 -18.67
C LYS A 80 -15.28 22.82 -17.28
N TYR A 81 -14.03 23.31 -17.21
CA TYR A 81 -13.32 23.53 -15.95
C TYR A 81 -12.84 24.97 -15.72
N PRO A 82 -13.74 25.98 -15.64
CA PRO A 82 -13.35 27.38 -15.40
C PRO A 82 -12.47 27.64 -14.16
N PRO A 83 -12.63 26.93 -13.02
CA PRO A 83 -11.73 27.09 -11.88
C PRO A 83 -10.27 26.73 -12.21
N LEU A 84 -10.06 25.64 -12.95
CA LEU A 84 -8.72 25.21 -13.38
C LEU A 84 -8.09 26.22 -14.36
N VAL A 85 -8.89 26.73 -15.31
CA VAL A 85 -8.49 27.77 -16.26
C VAL A 85 -7.99 29.01 -15.53
N SER A 86 -8.77 29.48 -14.55
CA SER A 86 -8.44 30.65 -13.74
C SER A 86 -7.18 30.45 -12.91
N ALA A 87 -7.01 29.25 -12.33
CA ALA A 87 -5.86 28.92 -11.49
C ALA A 87 -4.57 28.78 -12.31
N LEU A 88 -4.62 28.14 -13.49
CA LEU A 88 -3.44 28.01 -14.37
C LEU A 88 -2.99 29.38 -14.89
N LYS A 89 -3.93 30.24 -15.28
CA LYS A 89 -3.64 31.62 -15.72
C LYS A 89 -2.92 32.45 -14.65
N LYS A 90 -3.23 32.22 -13.35
CA LYS A 90 -2.61 32.92 -12.22
C LYS A 90 -1.13 32.56 -12.01
N LEU A 91 -0.63 31.47 -12.59
CA LEU A 91 0.79 31.13 -12.53
C LEU A 91 1.67 32.14 -13.26
N LYS A 92 1.13 32.90 -14.23
CA LYS A 92 1.85 33.92 -15.01
C LYS A 92 3.12 33.40 -15.72
N HIS A 93 3.07 32.15 -16.14
CA HIS A 93 4.09 31.50 -16.95
C HIS A 93 3.45 30.97 -18.24
N ASP A 94 4.24 30.94 -19.31
CA ASP A 94 3.86 30.17 -20.48
C ASP A 94 4.33 28.73 -20.24
N LEU A 95 3.43 27.75 -20.27
CA LEU A 95 3.75 26.37 -19.85
C LEU A 95 2.85 25.30 -20.43
N ILE A 96 3.31 24.05 -20.32
CA ILE A 96 2.53 22.83 -20.54
C ILE A 96 2.69 21.92 -19.31
N LEU A 97 1.60 21.67 -18.59
CA LEU A 97 1.53 20.73 -17.47
C LEU A 97 0.79 19.45 -17.88
N ASP A 98 1.21 18.33 -17.31
CA ASP A 98 0.54 17.04 -17.46
C ASP A 98 0.05 16.56 -16.09
N GLY A 99 -1.25 16.32 -15.95
CA GLY A 99 -1.88 16.08 -14.65
C GLY A 99 -3.28 15.47 -14.72
N GLU A 100 -3.85 15.23 -13.55
CA GLU A 100 -5.18 14.63 -13.41
C GLU A 100 -6.15 15.65 -12.79
N ALA A 101 -7.27 15.89 -13.46
CA ALA A 101 -8.38 16.66 -12.89
C ALA A 101 -9.27 15.74 -12.05
N VAL A 102 -9.51 16.15 -10.81
CA VAL A 102 -10.21 15.38 -9.78
C VAL A 102 -11.19 16.30 -9.05
N VAL A 103 -12.41 15.84 -8.80
CA VAL A 103 -13.33 16.48 -7.86
C VAL A 103 -13.18 15.80 -6.51
N LEU A 104 -13.04 16.57 -5.44
CA LEU A 104 -12.93 16.03 -4.08
C LEU A 104 -14.28 16.10 -3.37
N ASN A 105 -14.63 15.07 -2.59
CA ASN A 105 -15.78 15.10 -1.71
C ASN A 105 -15.47 15.84 -0.39
N ALA A 106 -16.45 15.94 0.52
CA ALA A 106 -16.30 16.64 1.80
C ALA A 106 -15.20 16.06 2.71
N SER A 107 -14.85 14.78 2.54
CA SER A 107 -13.76 14.11 3.25
C SER A 107 -12.39 14.27 2.55
N GLY A 108 -12.33 15.00 1.43
CA GLY A 108 -11.11 15.23 0.66
C GLY A 108 -10.72 14.10 -0.29
N ASN A 109 -11.58 13.09 -0.49
CA ASN A 109 -11.31 11.95 -1.37
C ASN A 109 -11.80 12.20 -2.81
N PRO A 110 -11.14 11.64 -3.84
CA PRO A 110 -11.60 11.70 -5.23
C PRO A 110 -13.02 11.13 -5.41
N ASP A 111 -13.89 11.91 -6.05
CA ASP A 111 -15.25 11.53 -6.43
C ASP A 111 -15.40 11.58 -7.96
N PHE A 112 -15.30 10.40 -8.58
CA PHE A 112 -15.38 10.26 -10.03
C PHE A 112 -16.79 10.54 -10.58
N ASP A 113 -17.84 10.28 -9.80
CA ASP A 113 -19.22 10.56 -10.20
C ASP A 113 -19.47 12.07 -10.24
N ALA A 114 -19.01 12.79 -9.22
CA ALA A 114 -19.05 14.25 -9.18
C ALA A 114 -18.26 14.86 -10.35
N LEU A 115 -17.07 14.33 -10.67
CA LEU A 115 -16.27 14.79 -11.81
C LEU A 115 -16.98 14.61 -13.17
N GLN A 116 -17.72 13.51 -13.35
CA GLN A 116 -18.50 13.28 -14.58
C GLN A 116 -19.61 14.33 -14.74
N LYS A 117 -20.29 14.65 -13.63
CA LYS A 117 -21.41 15.59 -13.56
C LYS A 117 -20.98 17.05 -13.46
N PHE A 118 -19.68 17.30 -13.23
CA PHE A 118 -19.13 18.65 -13.10
C PHE A 118 -19.48 19.51 -14.33
N ASN A 119 -20.19 20.60 -14.07
CA ASN A 119 -20.68 21.55 -15.07
C ASN A 119 -20.34 23.01 -14.68
N GLY A 120 -19.31 23.20 -13.84
CA GLY A 120 -18.96 24.50 -13.27
C GLY A 120 -19.57 24.78 -11.90
N SER A 121 -20.00 23.74 -11.16
CA SER A 121 -20.53 23.80 -9.80
C SER A 121 -19.50 24.27 -8.76
N ASN A 122 -19.96 24.49 -7.51
CA ASN A 122 -19.11 24.81 -6.35
C ASN A 122 -18.26 23.63 -5.83
N ASP A 123 -18.32 22.46 -6.47
CA ASP A 123 -17.55 21.30 -6.02
C ASP A 123 -16.04 21.55 -6.17
N PRO A 124 -15.20 21.19 -5.18
CA PRO A 124 -13.79 21.52 -5.19
C PRO A 124 -13.06 20.66 -6.22
N ILE A 125 -12.90 21.20 -7.43
CA ILE A 125 -12.08 20.61 -8.50
C ILE A 125 -10.61 21.00 -8.33
N VAL A 126 -9.74 20.00 -8.37
CA VAL A 126 -8.29 20.11 -8.24
C VAL A 126 -7.62 19.47 -9.46
N PHE A 127 -6.55 20.07 -9.95
CA PHE A 127 -5.67 19.49 -10.95
C PHE A 127 -4.35 19.09 -10.29
N TYR A 128 -4.16 17.79 -10.08
CA TYR A 128 -2.91 17.23 -9.59
C TYR A 128 -1.92 17.14 -10.76
N ALA A 129 -1.13 18.18 -10.93
CA ALA A 129 -0.05 18.23 -11.90
C ALA A 129 1.10 17.35 -11.40
N PHE A 130 1.54 16.43 -12.25
CA PHE A 130 2.61 15.51 -11.89
C PHE A 130 3.80 15.51 -12.85
N ASP A 131 3.70 16.26 -13.95
CA ASP A 131 4.80 16.54 -14.85
C ASP A 131 4.69 17.95 -15.46
N ILE A 132 5.83 18.50 -15.89
CA ILE A 132 5.95 19.77 -16.63
C ILE A 132 6.78 19.53 -17.88
N LEU A 133 6.20 19.82 -19.03
CA LEU A 133 6.78 19.44 -20.33
C LEU A 133 7.51 20.60 -21.00
N TRP A 134 7.02 21.81 -20.76
CA TRP A 134 7.55 23.03 -21.37
C TRP A 134 7.27 24.23 -20.47
N ILE A 135 8.21 25.19 -20.38
CA ILE A 135 8.01 26.46 -19.67
C ILE A 135 8.88 27.60 -20.26
N ASP A 136 8.28 28.78 -20.46
CA ASP A 136 8.93 30.05 -20.83
C ASP A 136 10.03 29.94 -21.91
N GLY A 137 9.77 29.18 -22.98
CA GLY A 137 10.70 29.03 -24.11
C GLY A 137 11.59 27.79 -24.05
N TYR A 138 11.44 26.94 -23.04
CA TYR A 138 12.27 25.76 -22.82
C TYR A 138 11.43 24.48 -22.83
N ASN A 139 11.80 23.55 -23.69
CA ASN A 139 11.34 22.17 -23.67
C ASN A 139 12.10 21.41 -22.57
N LEU A 140 11.34 20.80 -21.66
CA LEU A 140 11.85 20.06 -20.51
C LEU A 140 11.75 18.54 -20.68
N MET A 141 11.14 18.05 -21.76
CA MET A 141 10.83 16.62 -21.93
C MET A 141 12.08 15.73 -21.90
N GLU A 142 13.23 16.24 -22.32
CA GLU A 142 14.52 15.51 -22.29
C GLU A 142 15.19 15.50 -20.90
N LEU A 143 14.76 16.35 -19.96
CA LEU A 143 15.28 16.34 -18.60
C LEU A 143 14.85 15.07 -17.86
N SER A 144 15.59 14.71 -16.81
CA SER A 144 15.17 13.62 -15.94
C SER A 144 13.84 13.95 -15.25
N LEU A 145 13.04 12.92 -14.92
CA LEU A 145 11.77 13.11 -14.22
C LEU A 145 11.95 13.87 -12.90
N LEU A 146 13.00 13.59 -12.12
CA LEU A 146 13.26 14.31 -10.87
C LEU A 146 13.51 15.81 -11.10
N GLU A 147 14.25 16.19 -12.14
CA GLU A 147 14.46 17.61 -12.46
C GLU A 147 13.15 18.30 -12.85
N ARG A 148 12.31 17.64 -13.64
CA ARG A 148 10.97 18.17 -13.99
C ARG A 148 10.09 18.31 -12.76
N LYS A 149 10.11 17.33 -11.84
CA LYS A 149 9.35 17.38 -10.58
C LYS A 149 9.86 18.47 -9.64
N GLU A 150 11.16 18.72 -9.57
CA GLU A 150 11.73 19.82 -8.80
C GLU A 150 11.21 21.17 -9.31
N ILE A 151 11.29 21.40 -10.63
CA ILE A 151 10.73 22.60 -11.29
C ILE A 151 9.24 22.75 -10.96
N LEU A 152 8.47 21.66 -11.09
CA LEU A 152 7.04 21.64 -10.83
C LEU A 152 6.70 21.96 -9.36
N SER A 153 7.44 21.39 -8.41
CA SER A 153 7.25 21.62 -6.97
C SER A 153 7.48 23.09 -6.58
N LEU A 154 8.53 23.70 -7.14
CA LEU A 154 8.84 25.12 -6.94
C LEU A 154 7.78 26.03 -7.55
N LEU A 155 7.30 25.69 -8.75
CA LEU A 155 6.29 26.46 -9.48
C LEU A 155 4.91 26.44 -8.79
N LEU A 156 4.53 25.30 -8.22
CA LEU A 156 3.18 25.06 -7.67
C LEU A 156 3.08 25.20 -6.15
N SER A 157 4.18 25.54 -5.47
CA SER A 157 4.21 25.73 -4.01
C SER A 157 3.11 26.69 -3.55
N GLY A 158 2.21 26.22 -2.69
CA GLY A 158 1.12 27.01 -2.12
C GLY A 158 -0.10 27.21 -3.03
N ASN A 159 -0.20 26.50 -4.14
CA ASN A 159 -1.39 26.54 -5.00
C ASN A 159 -2.44 25.52 -4.54
N GLU A 160 -3.67 25.97 -4.31
CA GLU A 160 -4.75 25.13 -3.78
C GLU A 160 -5.54 24.38 -4.86
N ILE A 161 -5.49 24.83 -6.13
CA ILE A 161 -6.28 24.28 -7.25
C ILE A 161 -5.38 23.52 -8.23
N ILE A 162 -4.23 24.06 -8.61
CA ILE A 162 -3.22 23.39 -9.43
C ILE A 162 -2.15 22.85 -8.48
N ARG A 163 -2.34 21.63 -7.97
CA ARG A 163 -1.49 21.04 -6.93
C ARG A 163 -0.37 20.22 -7.55
N TYR A 164 0.81 20.28 -6.93
CA TYR A 164 1.88 19.33 -7.21
C TYR A 164 1.50 17.95 -6.67
N SER A 165 1.60 16.91 -7.52
CA SER A 165 1.47 15.52 -7.07
C SER A 165 2.80 15.06 -6.49
N GLU A 166 2.80 14.85 -5.17
CA GLU A 166 3.93 14.33 -4.44
C GLU A 166 4.32 12.92 -4.89
N HIS A 167 5.57 12.57 -4.62
CA HIS A 167 6.12 11.26 -4.91
C HIS A 167 6.88 10.72 -3.69
N PHE A 168 6.95 9.39 -3.62
CA PHE A 168 7.50 8.63 -2.52
C PHE A 168 8.56 7.66 -3.05
N SER A 169 9.53 7.31 -2.22
CA SER A 169 10.56 6.32 -2.55
C SER A 169 10.10 4.88 -2.37
N ASP A 170 9.08 4.64 -1.52
CA ASP A 170 8.57 3.30 -1.23
C ASP A 170 7.20 3.07 -1.89
N GLY A 171 7.21 2.39 -3.04
CA GLY A 171 5.99 2.04 -3.76
C GLY A 171 5.14 1.00 -3.06
N VAL A 172 5.71 0.11 -2.25
CA VAL A 172 4.95 -0.94 -1.56
C VAL A 172 4.19 -0.34 -0.39
N ALA A 173 4.85 0.49 0.42
CA ALA A 173 4.20 1.20 1.51
C ALA A 173 3.09 2.13 1.01
N LEU A 174 3.38 2.91 -0.04
CA LEU A 174 2.37 3.77 -0.67
C LEU A 174 1.18 2.93 -1.18
N TYR A 175 1.43 1.80 -1.85
CA TYR A 175 0.36 0.95 -2.35
C TYR A 175 -0.56 0.41 -1.23
N GLU A 176 -0.01 -0.04 -0.11
CA GLU A 176 -0.82 -0.51 1.02
C GLU A 176 -1.63 0.63 1.68
N GLN A 177 -1.07 1.84 1.79
CA GLN A 177 -1.81 3.01 2.28
C GLN A 177 -2.96 3.38 1.33
N ILE A 178 -2.69 3.47 0.02
CA ILE A 178 -3.70 3.74 -1.00
C ILE A 178 -4.81 2.68 -0.98
N LYS A 179 -4.47 1.43 -0.70
CA LYS A 179 -5.44 0.33 -0.56
C LYS A 179 -6.31 0.49 0.69
N GLN A 180 -5.75 0.92 1.82
CA GLN A 180 -6.52 1.23 3.04
C GLN A 180 -7.45 2.43 2.86
N MET A 181 -7.02 3.41 2.07
CA MET A 181 -7.82 4.60 1.73
C MET A 181 -8.82 4.36 0.58
N GLU A 182 -8.92 3.13 0.06
CA GLU A 182 -9.76 2.74 -1.08
C GLU A 182 -9.54 3.58 -2.36
N LEU A 183 -8.33 4.15 -2.51
CA LEU A 183 -7.91 4.93 -3.66
C LEU A 183 -7.46 4.03 -4.81
N GLU A 184 -7.38 4.56 -6.05
CA GLU A 184 -7.34 3.75 -7.27
C GLU A 184 -6.08 2.88 -7.45
N GLY A 185 -4.93 3.32 -6.93
CA GLY A 185 -3.65 2.67 -7.20
C GLY A 185 -2.46 3.59 -7.02
N ILE A 186 -1.32 3.13 -7.53
CA ILE A 186 -0.10 3.93 -7.65
C ILE A 186 0.42 3.92 -9.08
N VAL A 187 1.24 4.93 -9.40
CA VAL A 187 2.05 4.98 -10.62
C VAL A 187 3.53 5.05 -10.21
N SER A 188 4.31 4.05 -10.62
CA SER A 188 5.75 4.02 -10.44
C SER A 188 6.44 4.56 -11.69
N LYS A 189 7.27 5.58 -11.56
CA LYS A 189 7.92 6.26 -12.67
C LYS A 189 9.44 6.25 -12.49
N LYS A 190 10.19 5.92 -13.54
CA LYS A 190 11.66 5.89 -13.48
C LYS A 190 12.19 7.31 -13.27
N ALA A 191 12.90 7.52 -12.16
CA ALA A 191 13.38 8.83 -11.69
C ALA A 191 14.23 9.58 -12.74
N THR A 192 14.96 8.83 -13.56
CA THR A 192 15.86 9.37 -14.59
C THR A 192 15.24 9.44 -15.98
N SER A 193 13.99 9.01 -16.18
CA SER A 193 13.43 8.92 -17.54
C SER A 193 13.04 10.27 -18.12
N PRO A 194 13.27 10.49 -19.43
CA PRO A 194 12.65 11.59 -20.16
C PRO A 194 11.13 11.38 -20.26
N TYR A 195 10.43 12.40 -20.70
CA TYR A 195 9.02 12.32 -21.08
C TYR A 195 8.91 11.99 -22.57
N ASN A 196 8.32 10.85 -22.92
CA ASN A 196 8.17 10.41 -24.31
C ASN A 196 6.70 10.51 -24.75
N PRO A 197 6.30 11.54 -25.52
CA PRO A 197 4.91 11.76 -25.87
C PRO A 197 4.26 10.58 -26.60
N GLY A 198 3.13 10.12 -26.06
CA GLY A 198 2.34 9.03 -26.65
C GLY A 198 2.94 7.63 -26.53
N GLU A 199 4.15 7.50 -25.98
CA GLU A 199 4.80 6.20 -25.81
C GLU A 199 4.22 5.44 -24.61
N ARG A 200 4.15 4.11 -24.74
CA ARG A 200 3.95 3.19 -23.62
C ARG A 200 5.20 2.34 -23.48
N GLY A 201 5.94 2.53 -22.39
CA GLY A 201 7.20 1.82 -22.13
C GLY A 201 7.32 1.33 -20.70
N THR A 202 8.54 1.02 -20.29
CA THR A 202 8.88 0.56 -18.93
C THR A 202 9.20 1.72 -17.98
N ASN A 203 9.24 2.96 -18.47
CA ASN A 203 9.50 4.12 -17.64
C ASN A 203 8.37 4.36 -16.65
N TRP A 204 7.10 4.15 -17.03
CA TRP A 204 5.94 4.37 -16.17
C TRP A 204 5.14 3.07 -16.02
N TYR A 205 4.98 2.60 -14.80
CA TYR A 205 4.19 1.44 -14.43
C TYR A 205 2.99 1.87 -13.59
N LYS A 206 1.82 1.26 -13.80
CA LYS A 206 0.66 1.45 -12.94
C LYS A 206 0.33 0.15 -12.20
N THR A 207 0.04 0.28 -10.92
CA THR A 207 -0.38 -0.82 -10.03
C THR A 207 -1.70 -0.43 -9.37
N PRO A 208 -2.86 -0.89 -9.89
CA PRO A 208 -4.17 -0.64 -9.28
C PRO A 208 -4.36 -1.42 -7.96
N THR A 209 -5.08 -0.85 -6.99
CA THR A 209 -5.45 -1.51 -5.71
C THR A 209 -6.61 -2.50 -5.87
N GLU A 210 -7.53 -2.20 -6.78
CA GLU A 210 -8.66 -3.03 -7.17
C GLU A 210 -8.63 -3.24 -8.69
N ILE A 211 -9.20 -4.34 -9.20
CA ILE A 211 -9.28 -4.49 -10.65
C ILE A 211 -10.41 -3.59 -11.19
N ARG A 212 -10.04 -2.33 -11.43
CA ARG A 212 -10.82 -1.37 -12.19
C ARG A 212 -10.31 -1.35 -13.63
N GLN A 213 -11.19 -1.62 -14.58
CA GLN A 213 -10.85 -1.56 -16.00
C GLN A 213 -11.98 -0.97 -16.81
N GLU A 214 -11.58 -0.33 -17.91
CA GLU A 214 -12.48 0.21 -18.89
C GLU A 214 -12.87 -0.87 -19.90
N PHE A 215 -14.15 -0.92 -20.23
CA PHE A 215 -14.69 -1.82 -21.25
C PHE A 215 -15.62 -1.06 -22.19
N VAL A 216 -15.70 -1.53 -23.42
CA VAL A 216 -16.63 -0.99 -24.42
C VAL A 216 -17.99 -1.65 -24.22
N ILE A 217 -19.04 -0.85 -24.12
CA ILE A 217 -20.42 -1.36 -24.05
C ILE A 217 -20.81 -1.86 -25.43
N GLY A 218 -21.23 -3.13 -25.51
CA GLY A 218 -21.71 -3.76 -26.74
C GLY A 218 -23.16 -4.23 -26.69
N GLY A 219 -23.81 -4.14 -25.52
CA GLY A 219 -25.23 -4.42 -25.42
C GLY A 219 -25.80 -4.21 -24.02
N TRP A 220 -27.06 -4.57 -23.85
CA TRP A 220 -27.78 -4.59 -22.58
C TRP A 220 -28.80 -5.73 -22.56
N ILE A 221 -29.16 -6.19 -21.36
CA ILE A 221 -30.18 -7.23 -21.17
C ILE A 221 -31.49 -6.60 -20.73
N GLU A 222 -32.60 -7.02 -21.33
CA GLU A 222 -33.95 -6.62 -20.97
C GLU A 222 -34.28 -7.01 -19.52
N SER A 223 -35.11 -6.20 -18.86
CA SER A 223 -35.50 -6.43 -17.48
C SER A 223 -36.93 -6.94 -17.40
N ASP A 224 -37.12 -8.01 -16.64
CA ASP A 224 -38.45 -8.57 -16.33
C ASP A 224 -39.17 -7.79 -15.19
N LYS A 225 -38.57 -6.69 -14.74
CA LYS A 225 -39.06 -5.76 -13.69
C LYS A 225 -39.18 -4.35 -14.26
N ASN A 226 -39.90 -3.46 -13.58
CA ASN A 226 -40.13 -2.05 -13.94
C ASN A 226 -38.86 -1.15 -13.84
N ARG A 227 -37.78 -1.55 -14.50
CA ARG A 227 -36.48 -0.84 -14.58
C ARG A 227 -36.00 -0.87 -16.05
N PRO A 228 -35.30 0.17 -16.53
CA PRO A 228 -34.97 0.29 -17.96
C PRO A 228 -34.15 -0.86 -18.57
N PHE A 229 -33.23 -1.48 -17.80
CA PHE A 229 -32.44 -2.63 -18.26
C PHE A 229 -31.95 -3.47 -17.06
N ARG A 230 -31.65 -4.75 -17.25
CA ARG A 230 -31.16 -5.66 -16.21
C ARG A 230 -29.64 -5.63 -16.03
N SER A 231 -28.89 -5.49 -17.11
CA SER A 231 -27.43 -5.42 -17.05
C SER A 231 -26.85 -4.86 -18.34
N LEU A 232 -25.67 -4.24 -18.26
CA LEU A 232 -24.87 -3.87 -19.43
C LEU A 232 -23.93 -5.00 -19.83
N LEU A 233 -23.82 -5.27 -21.13
CA LEU A 233 -22.88 -6.20 -21.74
C LEU A 233 -21.67 -5.44 -22.27
N PHE A 234 -20.46 -5.90 -21.97
CA PHE A 234 -19.25 -5.18 -22.34
C PHE A 234 -18.08 -6.09 -22.71
N GLY A 235 -17.13 -5.51 -23.44
CA GLY A 235 -15.98 -6.20 -24.00
C GLY A 235 -14.73 -5.34 -24.11
N ALA A 236 -13.65 -5.94 -24.60
CA ALA A 236 -12.40 -5.24 -24.90
C ALA A 236 -11.87 -5.65 -26.28
N TYR A 237 -11.21 -4.74 -26.98
CA TYR A 237 -10.64 -5.03 -28.29
C TYR A 237 -9.39 -5.91 -28.17
N LYS A 238 -9.30 -6.90 -29.06
CA LYS A 238 -8.09 -7.66 -29.37
C LYS A 238 -7.81 -7.51 -30.87
N GLY A 239 -6.89 -6.61 -31.21
CA GLY A 239 -6.76 -6.13 -32.59
C GLY A 239 -7.99 -5.32 -32.99
N THR A 240 -8.68 -5.74 -34.05
CA THR A 240 -9.90 -5.08 -34.56
C THR A 240 -11.20 -5.71 -34.05
N GLN A 241 -11.12 -6.84 -33.34
CA GLN A 241 -12.28 -7.59 -32.87
C GLN A 241 -12.61 -7.25 -31.42
N LEU A 242 -13.88 -6.99 -31.13
CA LEU A 242 -14.36 -6.77 -29.77
C LEU A 242 -14.73 -8.11 -29.13
N GLU A 243 -13.93 -8.57 -28.17
CA GLU A 243 -14.26 -9.78 -27.41
C GLU A 243 -15.14 -9.41 -26.21
N TRP A 244 -16.26 -10.12 -26.05
CA TRP A 244 -17.13 -10.04 -24.88
C TRP A 244 -16.41 -10.56 -23.63
N ILE A 245 -16.47 -9.77 -22.57
CA ILE A 245 -15.77 -10.02 -21.30
C ILE A 245 -16.75 -10.38 -20.18
N GLY A 246 -17.95 -9.80 -20.19
CA GLY A 246 -18.97 -10.06 -19.18
C GLY A 246 -20.12 -9.06 -19.17
N HIS A 247 -20.83 -9.03 -18.04
CA HIS A 247 -21.93 -8.11 -17.82
C HIS A 247 -21.95 -7.55 -16.39
N ALA A 248 -22.48 -6.33 -16.24
CA ALA A 248 -22.66 -5.66 -14.95
C ALA A 248 -24.15 -5.41 -14.71
N GLY A 249 -24.67 -5.99 -13.61
CA GLY A 249 -26.06 -5.80 -13.18
C GLY A 249 -26.24 -4.75 -12.08
N GLY A 250 -25.15 -4.15 -11.60
CA GLY A 250 -25.13 -3.17 -10.51
C GLY A 250 -24.17 -2.00 -10.78
N GLY A 251 -24.23 -0.97 -9.93
CA GLY A 251 -23.55 0.31 -10.15
C GLY A 251 -24.40 1.36 -10.86
N PHE A 252 -25.73 1.19 -10.84
CA PHE A 252 -26.69 2.14 -11.41
C PHE A 252 -27.71 2.51 -10.33
N ARG A 253 -27.94 3.80 -10.08
CA ARG A 253 -29.11 4.24 -9.31
C ARG A 253 -30.34 4.19 -10.22
N GLU A 254 -31.51 3.81 -9.70
CA GLU A 254 -32.74 3.71 -10.52
C GLU A 254 -33.05 5.01 -11.27
N SER A 255 -32.76 6.16 -10.66
CA SER A 255 -32.90 7.49 -11.27
C SER A 255 -31.97 7.78 -12.45
N GLU A 256 -30.83 7.07 -12.56
CA GLU A 256 -29.82 7.30 -13.60
C GLU A 256 -30.00 6.36 -14.81
N MET A 257 -30.72 5.25 -14.62
CA MET A 257 -30.94 4.24 -15.66
C MET A 257 -31.64 4.78 -16.92
N PRO A 258 -32.64 5.69 -16.83
CA PRO A 258 -33.24 6.29 -18.02
C PRO A 258 -32.24 7.06 -18.89
N ALA A 259 -31.31 7.80 -18.27
CA ALA A 259 -30.28 8.56 -18.99
C ALA A 259 -29.27 7.64 -19.68
N ILE A 260 -28.88 6.54 -19.02
CA ILE A 260 -28.04 5.49 -19.61
C ILE A 260 -28.74 4.87 -20.81
N MET A 261 -30.02 4.53 -20.68
CA MET A 261 -30.83 3.98 -21.76
C MET A 261 -30.96 4.96 -22.94
N GLY A 262 -31.10 6.26 -22.66
CA GLY A 262 -31.12 7.31 -23.68
C GLY A 262 -29.84 7.38 -24.52
N LYS A 263 -28.69 6.97 -23.97
CA LYS A 263 -27.43 6.84 -24.72
C LYS A 263 -27.34 5.53 -25.53
N LEU A 264 -27.96 4.46 -25.05
CA LEU A 264 -27.88 3.12 -25.66
C LEU A 264 -28.85 2.95 -26.83
N LYS A 265 -30.11 3.37 -26.68
CA LYS A 265 -31.15 3.20 -27.72
C LYS A 265 -30.73 3.73 -29.10
N PRO A 266 -30.13 4.93 -29.24
CA PRO A 266 -29.70 5.45 -30.54
C PRO A 266 -28.60 4.63 -31.20
N LEU A 267 -27.90 3.79 -30.42
CA LEU A 267 -26.80 2.96 -30.88
C LEU A 267 -27.23 1.53 -31.18
N GLU A 268 -28.51 1.18 -31.08
CA GLU A 268 -28.96 -0.20 -31.28
C GLU A 268 -28.64 -0.75 -32.67
N ILE A 269 -28.21 -2.00 -32.70
CA ILE A 269 -27.90 -2.77 -33.91
C ILE A 269 -28.54 -4.16 -33.85
N ARG A 270 -28.70 -4.80 -35.00
CA ARG A 270 -29.42 -6.07 -35.12
C ARG A 270 -28.62 -7.29 -34.66
N SER A 271 -27.30 -7.23 -34.73
CA SER A 271 -26.40 -8.35 -34.43
C SER A 271 -25.40 -7.99 -33.34
N SER A 272 -24.91 -9.00 -32.63
CA SER A 272 -23.90 -8.81 -31.59
C SER A 272 -22.64 -8.15 -32.16
N PRO A 273 -22.07 -7.13 -31.49
CA PRO A 273 -20.79 -6.56 -31.87
C PRO A 273 -19.61 -7.41 -31.38
N PHE A 274 -19.88 -8.46 -30.61
CA PHE A 274 -18.86 -9.31 -30.01
C PHE A 274 -18.43 -10.43 -30.95
N SER A 275 -17.13 -10.72 -31.00
CA SER A 275 -16.55 -11.76 -31.86
C SER A 275 -16.63 -13.17 -31.27
N ASN A 276 -16.92 -13.31 -29.98
CA ASN A 276 -17.09 -14.56 -29.24
C ASN A 276 -18.51 -14.71 -28.71
N GLU A 277 -18.86 -15.93 -28.31
CA GLU A 277 -20.19 -16.27 -27.80
C GLU A 277 -20.54 -15.49 -26.54
N VAL A 278 -21.76 -14.93 -26.51
CA VAL A 278 -22.33 -14.19 -25.39
C VAL A 278 -23.29 -15.09 -24.64
N ASP A 279 -22.87 -15.53 -23.47
CA ASP A 279 -23.61 -16.44 -22.60
C ASP A 279 -24.28 -15.67 -21.47
N THR A 280 -25.56 -15.33 -21.66
CA THR A 280 -26.36 -14.54 -20.74
C THR A 280 -27.80 -15.00 -20.72
N ASP A 281 -28.38 -15.13 -19.53
CA ASP A 281 -29.82 -15.37 -19.40
C ASP A 281 -30.62 -14.15 -19.89
N GLY A 282 -31.79 -14.32 -20.49
CA GLY A 282 -32.68 -13.21 -20.89
C GLY A 282 -32.35 -12.56 -22.23
N LYS A 283 -33.23 -11.65 -22.66
CA LYS A 283 -33.20 -11.08 -24.02
C LYS A 283 -32.15 -9.96 -24.13
N ALA A 284 -31.16 -10.17 -24.99
CA ALA A 284 -30.08 -9.22 -25.25
C ALA A 284 -30.43 -8.25 -26.38
N HIS A 285 -30.08 -6.98 -26.17
CA HIS A 285 -30.12 -5.90 -27.15
C HIS A 285 -28.68 -5.44 -27.42
N TRP A 286 -28.33 -5.30 -28.68
CA TRP A 286 -26.95 -5.00 -29.11
C TRP A 286 -26.79 -3.53 -29.45
N VAL A 287 -25.64 -2.94 -29.12
CA VAL A 287 -25.34 -1.54 -29.45
C VAL A 287 -24.02 -1.41 -30.20
N LYS A 288 -23.89 -0.35 -31.01
CA LYS A 288 -22.62 0.02 -31.66
C LYS A 288 -21.55 0.23 -30.57
N PRO A 289 -20.34 -0.36 -30.72
CA PRO A 289 -19.29 -0.33 -29.70
C PRO A 289 -18.57 1.02 -29.63
N GLN A 290 -19.30 2.06 -29.21
CA GLN A 290 -18.84 3.45 -29.16
C GLN A 290 -18.70 3.98 -27.74
N LEU A 291 -19.47 3.45 -26.79
CA LEU A 291 -19.45 3.91 -25.40
C LEU A 291 -18.43 3.13 -24.59
N VAL A 292 -17.58 3.83 -23.84
CA VAL A 292 -16.62 3.24 -22.89
C VAL A 292 -17.14 3.43 -21.47
N GLY A 293 -17.19 2.36 -20.69
CA GLY A 293 -17.53 2.38 -19.26
C GLY A 293 -16.34 2.03 -18.39
N ASN A 294 -16.25 2.61 -17.20
CA ASN A 294 -15.34 2.20 -16.15
C ASN A 294 -16.02 1.17 -15.24
N PHE A 295 -15.34 0.08 -14.90
CA PHE A 295 -15.93 -1.03 -14.14
C PHE A 295 -15.00 -1.52 -13.03
N LYS A 296 -15.56 -1.80 -11.85
CA LYS A 296 -14.91 -2.51 -10.74
C LYS A 296 -15.35 -3.97 -10.72
N PHE A 297 -14.41 -4.91 -10.58
CA PHE A 297 -14.73 -6.34 -10.51
C PHE A 297 -13.72 -7.14 -9.66
N ALA A 298 -14.11 -8.34 -9.23
CA ALA A 298 -13.37 -9.11 -8.22
C ALA A 298 -12.05 -9.72 -8.73
N THR A 299 -12.06 -10.41 -9.87
CA THR A 299 -10.85 -10.95 -10.49
C THR A 299 -11.09 -11.34 -11.96
N TRP A 300 -10.02 -11.47 -12.73
CA TRP A 300 -10.03 -12.17 -14.02
C TRP A 300 -10.12 -13.69 -13.83
N THR A 301 -10.82 -14.36 -14.74
CA THR A 301 -10.86 -15.81 -14.88
C THR A 301 -9.77 -16.29 -15.85
N LYS A 302 -9.39 -17.58 -15.79
CA LYS A 302 -8.40 -18.17 -16.70
C LYS A 302 -8.83 -18.11 -18.18
N SER A 303 -10.13 -18.09 -18.45
CA SER A 303 -10.70 -17.93 -19.80
C SER A 303 -10.71 -16.48 -20.31
N GLY A 304 -10.28 -15.52 -19.48
CA GLY A 304 -10.25 -14.11 -19.86
C GLY A 304 -11.57 -13.37 -19.72
N ARG A 305 -12.52 -13.92 -18.96
CA ARG A 305 -13.75 -13.25 -18.51
C ARG A 305 -13.54 -12.68 -17.11
N ILE A 306 -14.43 -11.81 -16.64
CA ILE A 306 -14.39 -11.31 -15.26
C ILE A 306 -15.25 -12.16 -14.32
N ARG A 307 -14.84 -12.30 -13.05
CA ARG A 307 -15.62 -12.95 -11.99
C ARG A 307 -16.53 -11.91 -11.32
N LYS A 308 -17.83 -12.23 -11.21
CA LYS A 308 -18.84 -11.40 -10.56
C LYS A 308 -18.52 -11.18 -9.06
N PRO A 309 -18.94 -10.06 -8.45
CA PRO A 309 -19.73 -8.97 -9.04
C PRO A 309 -18.90 -8.03 -9.92
N ALA A 310 -19.54 -7.49 -10.96
CA ALA A 310 -19.02 -6.41 -11.79
C ALA A 310 -19.93 -5.19 -11.60
N ILE A 311 -19.33 -4.05 -11.26
CA ILE A 311 -20.01 -2.81 -10.89
C ILE A 311 -19.62 -1.74 -11.91
N PHE A 312 -20.61 -1.12 -12.55
CA PHE A 312 -20.39 0.03 -13.42
C PHE A 312 -20.13 1.28 -12.56
N LEU A 313 -19.08 2.03 -12.89
CA LEU A 313 -18.69 3.26 -12.18
C LEU A 313 -19.00 4.53 -12.99
N GLY A 314 -19.35 4.42 -14.27
CA GLY A 314 -19.62 5.59 -15.12
C GLY A 314 -19.03 5.49 -16.52
N PHE A 315 -19.32 6.48 -17.35
CA PHE A 315 -18.84 6.55 -18.73
C PHE A 315 -17.51 7.30 -18.84
N ARG A 316 -16.61 6.80 -19.68
CA ARG A 316 -15.34 7.46 -20.06
C ARG A 316 -15.51 8.18 -21.39
N ASN A 317 -16.05 9.40 -21.33
CA ASN A 317 -16.26 10.23 -22.53
C ASN A 317 -14.94 10.81 -23.08
N ASP A 318 -13.85 10.74 -22.30
CA ASP A 318 -12.51 11.18 -22.66
C ASP A 318 -11.75 10.18 -23.54
N LYS A 319 -12.27 8.95 -23.70
CA LYS A 319 -11.60 7.84 -24.40
C LYS A 319 -12.36 7.38 -25.63
N LYS A 320 -11.62 7.06 -26.69
CA LYS A 320 -12.17 6.42 -27.89
C LYS A 320 -12.32 4.93 -27.64
N SER A 321 -13.43 4.32 -28.05
CA SER A 321 -13.68 2.89 -27.83
C SER A 321 -12.62 1.98 -28.43
N THR A 322 -12.03 2.37 -29.57
CA THR A 322 -10.94 1.64 -30.24
C THR A 322 -9.63 1.59 -29.45
N GLN A 323 -9.49 2.41 -28.40
CA GLN A 323 -8.32 2.42 -27.52
C GLN A 323 -8.45 1.47 -26.33
N VAL A 324 -9.63 0.85 -26.14
CA VAL A 324 -9.93 -0.03 -25.02
C VAL A 324 -9.54 -1.46 -25.38
N VAL A 325 -8.35 -1.85 -24.97
CA VAL A 325 -7.81 -3.20 -25.14
C VAL A 325 -7.80 -3.96 -23.82
N ARG A 326 -7.77 -5.29 -23.89
CA ARG A 326 -7.58 -6.11 -22.69
C ARG A 326 -6.19 -5.86 -22.13
N GLU A 327 -6.09 -5.24 -20.96
CA GLU A 327 -4.82 -5.09 -20.27
C GLU A 327 -4.46 -6.42 -19.58
N VAL A 328 -3.44 -7.11 -20.10
CA VAL A 328 -2.80 -8.23 -19.40
C VAL A 328 -1.58 -7.67 -18.69
N PRO A 329 -1.41 -7.89 -17.36
CA PRO A 329 -0.25 -7.40 -16.66
C PRO A 329 1.04 -7.93 -17.30
N ALA A 330 1.98 -7.04 -17.59
CA ALA A 330 3.28 -7.44 -18.11
C ALA A 330 4.07 -8.18 -17.01
N VAL A 331 4.76 -9.25 -17.37
CA VAL A 331 5.81 -9.84 -16.52
C VAL A 331 6.97 -8.85 -16.55
N GLN A 332 7.42 -8.37 -15.38
CA GLN A 332 8.62 -7.55 -15.30
C GLN A 332 9.79 -8.36 -15.85
N LYS A 333 10.28 -7.98 -17.04
CA LYS A 333 11.57 -8.45 -17.53
C LYS A 333 12.64 -7.64 -16.81
N THR A 334 13.52 -8.31 -16.10
CA THR A 334 14.74 -7.70 -15.57
C THR A 334 15.62 -7.30 -16.76
N VAL A 335 16.27 -6.14 -16.65
CA VAL A 335 17.06 -5.51 -17.73
C VAL A 335 18.35 -6.31 -18.03
N ASP A 336 18.65 -7.35 -17.24
CA ASP A 336 19.83 -8.21 -17.40
C ASP A 336 19.72 -9.28 -18.51
N GLU A 337 18.54 -9.51 -19.10
CA GLU A 337 18.36 -10.55 -20.13
C GLU A 337 18.58 -10.09 -21.58
N VAL A 338 18.89 -8.81 -21.83
CA VAL A 338 19.11 -8.30 -23.21
C VAL A 338 20.60 -8.20 -23.59
N SER A 339 21.54 -8.33 -22.65
CA SER A 339 22.98 -8.15 -22.93
C SER A 339 23.87 -9.39 -22.76
N LYS A 340 23.31 -10.60 -22.64
CA LYS A 340 24.10 -11.85 -22.52
C LYS A 340 23.61 -12.96 -23.42
N THR A 341 23.48 -12.69 -24.72
CA THR A 341 23.52 -13.74 -25.76
C THR A 341 24.83 -13.66 -26.51
N ALA A 342 25.92 -14.06 -25.86
CA ALA A 342 27.10 -14.56 -26.53
C ALA A 342 27.93 -15.41 -25.56
N SER A 343 28.09 -16.69 -25.92
CA SER A 343 29.11 -17.64 -25.49
C SER A 343 28.94 -18.45 -24.18
N ALA A 344 29.06 -19.77 -24.40
CA ALA A 344 29.59 -20.83 -23.55
C ALA A 344 28.64 -21.71 -22.70
N LYS A 345 28.83 -23.02 -22.94
CA LYS A 345 28.10 -24.25 -22.58
C LYS A 345 27.99 -24.58 -21.07
N PRO A 346 27.08 -25.50 -20.68
CA PRO A 346 26.81 -25.86 -19.29
C PRO A 346 27.81 -26.89 -18.73
N ARG A 347 28.13 -26.79 -17.43
CA ARG A 347 28.81 -27.86 -16.67
C ARG A 347 27.90 -28.39 -15.57
N ALA A 348 27.96 -29.70 -15.40
CA ALA A 348 26.96 -30.58 -14.82
C ALA A 348 26.70 -30.39 -13.31
N ALA A 349 25.45 -30.64 -12.94
CA ALA A 349 24.92 -30.68 -11.58
C ALA A 349 25.41 -31.90 -10.78
N VAL A 350 25.66 -31.70 -9.48
CA VAL A 350 25.70 -32.75 -8.47
C VAL A 350 24.38 -32.70 -7.69
N LYS A 351 23.60 -33.77 -7.79
CA LYS A 351 22.31 -33.96 -7.10
C LYS A 351 22.52 -34.50 -5.69
N LYS A 352 21.77 -33.96 -4.71
CA LYS A 352 21.30 -34.66 -3.51
C LYS A 352 19.82 -34.33 -3.25
N PRO A 353 19.06 -35.21 -2.58
CA PRO A 353 17.67 -35.50 -2.94
C PRO A 353 16.66 -34.54 -2.32
N SER A 354 15.93 -33.84 -3.19
CA SER A 354 14.76 -33.04 -2.84
C SER A 354 13.55 -33.95 -2.55
N LYS A 355 13.03 -33.93 -1.32
CA LYS A 355 11.60 -34.20 -1.11
C LYS A 355 10.82 -33.08 -1.80
N LYS A 356 9.92 -33.45 -2.72
CA LYS A 356 9.08 -32.52 -3.49
C LYS A 356 8.23 -31.65 -2.54
N LEU A 357 8.64 -30.40 -2.30
CA LEU A 357 7.70 -29.34 -1.94
C LEU A 357 6.98 -28.90 -3.22
N SER A 358 5.70 -29.24 -3.29
CA SER A 358 4.79 -28.77 -4.34
C SER A 358 4.80 -27.25 -4.41
N SER A 359 4.86 -26.71 -5.64
CA SER A 359 4.74 -25.30 -5.97
C SER A 359 3.53 -24.64 -5.30
N MET A 360 3.75 -23.92 -4.20
CA MET A 360 2.75 -23.06 -3.56
C MET A 360 2.92 -21.63 -4.09
N ALA A 361 2.20 -21.30 -5.16
CA ALA A 361 2.28 -20.00 -5.86
C ALA A 361 1.86 -18.76 -5.03
N ALA A 362 1.45 -18.95 -3.76
CA ALA A 362 1.06 -17.88 -2.84
C ALA A 362 1.94 -17.81 -1.58
N SER A 363 2.97 -18.66 -1.44
CA SER A 363 3.86 -18.66 -0.26
C SER A 363 4.73 -17.41 -0.21
N ASN A 364 5.02 -16.92 1.00
CA ASN A 364 5.97 -15.81 1.20
C ASN A 364 7.42 -16.32 1.31
N TRP A 365 7.61 -17.63 1.52
CA TRP A 365 8.92 -18.26 1.64
C TRP A 365 9.90 -18.02 0.49
N PRO A 366 9.46 -17.97 -0.79
CA PRO A 366 10.36 -17.67 -1.90
C PRO A 366 11.11 -16.33 -1.75
N VAL A 367 10.59 -15.35 -1.00
CA VAL A 367 11.29 -14.07 -0.77
C VAL A 367 12.54 -14.25 0.10
N ILE A 368 12.55 -15.26 0.97
CA ILE A 368 13.67 -15.57 1.87
C ILE A 368 14.61 -16.56 1.19
N GLU A 369 14.04 -17.61 0.59
CA GLU A 369 14.82 -18.68 -0.05
C GLU A 369 15.63 -18.19 -1.26
N ASN A 370 15.17 -17.13 -1.94
CA ASN A 370 15.87 -16.55 -3.08
C ASN A 370 16.90 -15.48 -2.71
N GLN A 371 17.13 -15.22 -1.42
CA GLN A 371 18.19 -14.28 -1.02
C GLN A 371 19.55 -14.88 -1.36
N GLU A 372 20.44 -14.03 -1.90
CA GLU A 372 21.82 -14.43 -2.13
C GLU A 372 22.53 -14.66 -0.80
N ILE A 373 23.12 -15.84 -0.63
CA ILE A 373 23.96 -16.19 0.52
C ILE A 373 25.42 -15.96 0.12
N LYS A 374 26.05 -14.96 0.70
CA LYS A 374 27.45 -14.60 0.45
C LYS A 374 28.42 -15.33 1.38
N ASN A 375 27.99 -15.53 2.62
CA ASN A 375 28.66 -16.33 3.62
C ASN A 375 27.63 -17.07 4.46
N GLU A 376 27.98 -18.27 4.89
CA GLU A 376 27.20 -19.07 5.83
C GLU A 376 28.13 -19.96 6.66
N GLU A 377 27.75 -20.20 7.90
CA GLU A 377 28.48 -21.05 8.84
C GLU A 377 27.49 -21.73 9.78
N ASP A 378 27.80 -22.97 10.16
CA ASP A 378 27.02 -23.74 11.12
C ASP A 378 27.57 -23.52 12.53
N PHE A 379 26.68 -23.24 13.48
CA PHE A 379 27.01 -23.09 14.89
C PHE A 379 26.29 -24.16 15.71
N ASP A 380 27.01 -24.79 16.63
CA ASP A 380 26.44 -25.70 17.62
C ASP A 380 26.01 -24.87 18.85
N ILE A 381 24.70 -24.79 19.08
CA ILE A 381 24.06 -24.08 20.19
C ILE A 381 23.36 -25.12 21.07
N GLY A 382 24.06 -25.57 22.12
CA GLY A 382 23.65 -26.75 22.88
C GLY A 382 23.69 -28.01 22.01
N ASP A 383 22.63 -28.82 22.05
CA ASP A 383 22.50 -30.03 21.23
C ASP A 383 21.97 -29.76 19.81
N CYS A 384 21.91 -28.49 19.41
CA CYS A 384 21.25 -28.03 18.20
C CYS A 384 22.22 -27.34 17.26
N LYS A 385 22.08 -27.61 15.97
CA LYS A 385 22.82 -26.90 14.93
C LYS A 385 21.99 -25.77 14.33
N VAL A 386 22.59 -24.58 14.18
CA VAL A 386 21.99 -23.42 13.52
C VAL A 386 22.93 -22.91 12.44
N THR A 387 22.46 -22.92 11.19
CA THR A 387 23.17 -22.25 10.09
C THR A 387 22.87 -20.76 10.13
N ILE A 388 23.91 -19.94 10.23
CA ILE A 388 23.84 -18.48 10.20
C ILE A 388 24.49 -17.98 8.91
N ASN A 389 23.85 -17.04 8.23
CA ASN A 389 24.34 -16.50 6.95
C ASN A 389 24.34 -14.98 6.89
N ASN A 390 25.04 -14.42 5.91
CA ASN A 390 25.05 -12.99 5.58
C ASN A 390 25.27 -12.09 6.81
N VAL A 391 26.18 -12.48 7.70
CA VAL A 391 26.37 -11.83 9.02
C VAL A 391 26.80 -10.36 8.92
N ASP A 392 27.49 -9.99 7.84
CA ASP A 392 27.94 -8.63 7.58
C ASP A 392 26.82 -7.68 7.11
N ARG A 393 25.64 -8.23 6.76
CA ARG A 393 24.50 -7.46 6.29
C ARG A 393 24.12 -6.39 7.29
N GLN A 394 24.11 -5.13 6.86
CA GLN A 394 23.72 -4.00 7.70
C GLN A 394 22.21 -4.02 7.96
N VAL A 395 21.82 -4.15 9.22
CA VAL A 395 20.43 -4.08 9.69
C VAL A 395 20.05 -2.63 10.00
N TRP A 396 20.98 -1.88 10.59
CA TRP A 396 20.97 -0.40 10.63
C TRP A 396 22.33 0.10 10.13
N LYS A 397 22.46 1.43 10.02
CA LYS A 397 23.77 2.04 9.77
C LYS A 397 24.72 1.66 10.92
N ASN A 398 25.83 1.00 10.59
CA ASN A 398 26.86 0.54 11.53
C ASN A 398 26.42 -0.57 12.50
N ILE A 399 25.30 -1.23 12.24
CA ILE A 399 24.84 -2.37 13.04
C ILE A 399 24.55 -3.51 12.07
N SER A 400 25.38 -4.54 12.14
CA SER A 400 25.27 -5.71 11.28
C SER A 400 24.26 -6.72 11.83
N LYS A 401 23.96 -7.73 11.01
CA LYS A 401 23.19 -8.90 11.42
C LYS A 401 23.93 -9.68 12.51
N ALA A 402 25.26 -9.75 12.48
CA ALA A 402 26.07 -10.32 13.56
C ALA A 402 25.78 -9.61 14.89
N ASN A 403 25.79 -8.27 14.94
CA ASN A 403 25.51 -7.55 16.18
C ASN A 403 24.11 -7.85 16.74
N LEU A 404 23.11 -7.98 15.85
CA LEU A 404 21.76 -8.36 16.27
C LEU A 404 21.69 -9.79 16.82
N ILE A 405 22.42 -10.72 16.20
CA ILE A 405 22.53 -12.12 16.66
C ILE A 405 23.24 -12.20 18.02
N GLU A 406 24.35 -11.47 18.18
CA GLU A 406 25.10 -11.37 19.44
C GLU A 406 24.22 -10.84 20.56
N TYR A 407 23.43 -9.79 20.30
CA TYR A 407 22.46 -9.28 21.26
C TYR A 407 21.46 -10.37 21.67
N TYR A 408 20.81 -11.04 20.71
CA TYR A 408 19.81 -12.06 21.02
C TYR A 408 20.38 -13.30 21.71
N HIS A 409 21.64 -13.65 21.42
CA HIS A 409 22.39 -14.65 22.16
C HIS A 409 22.61 -14.22 23.61
N ALA A 410 23.09 -13.00 23.85
CA ALA A 410 23.35 -12.48 25.19
C ALA A 410 22.09 -12.39 26.07
N VAL A 411 20.94 -12.01 25.49
CA VAL A 411 19.68 -11.87 26.24
C VAL A 411 18.81 -13.14 26.22
N SER A 412 19.26 -14.23 25.58
CA SER A 412 18.42 -15.41 25.31
C SER A 412 17.83 -16.01 26.60
N ALA A 413 18.63 -16.12 27.66
CA ALA A 413 18.20 -16.65 28.95
C ALA A 413 17.06 -15.83 29.61
N TYR A 414 16.99 -14.53 29.35
CA TYR A 414 15.94 -13.64 29.86
C TYR A 414 14.73 -13.56 28.93
N LEU A 415 14.94 -13.62 27.61
CA LEU A 415 13.89 -13.54 26.60
C LEU A 415 13.09 -14.84 26.47
N LEU A 416 13.78 -15.99 26.46
CA LEU A 416 13.17 -17.32 26.21
C LEU A 416 11.97 -17.63 27.11
N PRO A 417 12.00 -17.37 28.44
CA PRO A 417 10.83 -17.60 29.30
C PRO A 417 9.55 -16.88 28.85
N HIS A 418 9.68 -15.77 28.11
CA HIS A 418 8.55 -14.98 27.61
C HIS A 418 8.00 -15.49 26.27
N ILE A 419 8.75 -16.30 25.53
CA ILE A 419 8.34 -16.83 24.22
C ILE A 419 8.15 -18.35 24.20
N ALA A 420 8.62 -19.05 25.24
CA ALA A 420 8.46 -20.49 25.40
C ALA A 420 6.99 -20.89 25.35
N ASP A 421 6.72 -21.99 24.63
CA ASP A 421 5.42 -22.57 24.30
C ASP A 421 4.47 -21.62 23.58
N ARG A 422 4.97 -20.51 23.01
CA ARG A 422 4.14 -19.54 22.30
C ARG A 422 4.40 -19.62 20.81
N PRO A 423 3.35 -19.85 19.99
CA PRO A 423 3.45 -19.71 18.55
C PRO A 423 3.95 -18.31 18.17
N GLN A 424 4.79 -18.22 17.14
CA GLN A 424 5.44 -16.98 16.70
C GLN A 424 4.84 -16.46 15.39
N SER A 425 4.61 -15.15 15.30
CA SER A 425 4.42 -14.46 14.02
C SER A 425 5.75 -13.84 13.58
N LEU A 426 6.41 -14.43 12.60
CA LEU A 426 7.74 -14.00 12.17
C LEU A 426 7.60 -12.75 11.30
N HIS A 427 8.18 -11.63 11.73
CA HIS A 427 8.25 -10.41 10.94
C HIS A 427 9.66 -10.25 10.40
N ILE A 428 9.85 -10.65 9.15
CA ILE A 428 11.17 -10.74 8.53
C ILE A 428 11.48 -9.43 7.81
N LYS A 429 12.69 -8.90 8.02
CA LYS A 429 13.28 -7.76 7.33
C LYS A 429 14.40 -8.23 6.40
N PRO A 430 14.12 -8.45 5.10
CA PRO A 430 15.11 -8.93 4.12
C PRO A 430 16.26 -7.96 3.88
N VAL A 431 16.00 -6.66 3.98
CA VAL A 431 16.94 -5.61 3.59
C VAL A 431 17.58 -4.99 4.83
N ASN A 432 16.82 -4.21 5.59
CA ASN A 432 17.25 -3.52 6.81
C ASN A 432 16.03 -3.23 7.70
N ALA A 433 16.24 -2.67 8.89
CA ALA A 433 15.19 -2.42 9.86
C ALA A 433 14.08 -1.47 9.40
N ASN A 434 14.42 -0.48 8.57
CA ASN A 434 13.50 0.55 8.08
C ASN A 434 12.78 0.14 6.79
N ALA A 435 13.22 -0.93 6.13
CA ALA A 435 12.58 -1.44 4.93
C ALA A 435 11.25 -2.16 5.25
N PRO A 436 10.32 -2.27 4.28
CA PRO A 436 9.17 -3.15 4.40
C PRO A 436 9.58 -4.57 4.78
N GLY A 437 8.82 -5.16 5.70
CA GLY A 437 9.00 -6.56 6.09
C GLY A 437 7.94 -7.46 5.48
N LEU A 438 8.10 -8.77 5.68
CA LEU A 438 7.08 -9.76 5.39
C LEU A 438 6.71 -10.53 6.65
N TYR A 439 5.45 -10.91 6.77
CA TYR A 439 4.99 -11.78 7.84
C TYR A 439 4.96 -13.23 7.38
N ILE A 440 5.57 -14.10 8.18
CA ILE A 440 5.48 -15.56 8.06
C ILE A 440 4.82 -16.10 9.31
N LYS A 441 3.64 -16.69 9.12
CA LYS A 441 2.90 -17.41 10.16
C LYS A 441 2.86 -18.91 9.89
N ASP A 442 3.03 -19.31 8.63
CA ASP A 442 2.97 -20.70 8.19
C ASP A 442 4.36 -21.16 7.78
N MET A 443 4.93 -22.11 8.52
CA MET A 443 6.28 -22.65 8.27
C MET A 443 6.32 -23.52 7.03
N GLU A 444 5.19 -24.07 6.58
CA GLU A 444 5.09 -24.87 5.35
C GLU A 444 6.18 -25.96 5.25
N GLY A 445 6.54 -26.59 6.38
CA GLY A 445 7.57 -27.63 6.47
C GLY A 445 9.02 -27.15 6.59
N ARG A 446 9.26 -25.86 6.85
CA ARG A 446 10.60 -25.24 7.00
C ARG A 446 10.99 -24.95 8.44
N THR A 447 10.46 -25.76 9.35
CA THR A 447 10.83 -25.71 10.75
C THR A 447 12.29 -26.16 10.90
N PRO A 448 13.14 -25.43 11.64
CA PRO A 448 14.50 -25.88 11.93
C PRO A 448 14.46 -27.16 12.77
N GLU A 449 15.54 -27.94 12.78
CA GLU A 449 15.61 -29.24 13.46
C GLU A 449 15.21 -29.16 14.95
N CYS A 450 15.64 -28.11 15.64
CA CYS A 450 15.32 -27.87 17.04
C CYS A 450 14.09 -26.99 17.28
N GLY A 451 13.37 -26.62 16.22
CA GLY A 451 12.13 -25.86 16.32
C GLY A 451 10.92 -26.77 16.46
N GLU A 452 9.94 -26.30 17.22
CA GLU A 452 8.65 -26.98 17.34
C GLU A 452 7.60 -26.31 16.43
N VAL A 453 6.52 -27.05 16.14
CA VAL A 453 5.40 -26.54 15.35
C VAL A 453 4.12 -26.65 16.13
N PHE A 454 3.35 -25.56 16.14
CA PHE A 454 1.96 -25.57 16.56
C PHE A 454 1.04 -25.32 15.38
N SER A 455 0.21 -26.30 15.04
CA SER A 455 -0.66 -26.24 13.87
C SER A 455 -2.09 -25.88 14.24
N VAL A 456 -2.67 -24.92 13.52
CA VAL A 456 -4.09 -24.55 13.64
C VAL A 456 -4.80 -24.58 12.30
N THR A 457 -6.12 -24.73 12.34
CA THR A 457 -6.95 -24.56 11.14
C THR A 457 -7.14 -23.08 10.85
N ARG A 458 -6.93 -22.68 9.60
CA ARG A 458 -7.12 -21.30 9.14
C ARG A 458 -8.60 -20.93 9.22
N LYS A 459 -8.94 -19.92 10.04
CA LYS A 459 -10.32 -19.42 10.23
C LYS A 459 -11.01 -19.00 8.91
N HIS A 460 -10.26 -18.42 7.98
CA HIS A 460 -10.77 -17.99 6.67
C HIS A 460 -10.05 -18.68 5.51
N LYS A 461 -10.80 -19.34 4.63
CA LYS A 461 -10.23 -19.97 3.42
C LYS A 461 -9.66 -18.89 2.50
N ALA A 462 -8.33 -18.89 2.35
CA ALA A 462 -7.61 -18.06 1.39
C ALA A 462 -7.26 -18.93 0.17
N ALA A 463 -7.69 -18.51 -1.02
CA ALA A 463 -7.41 -19.26 -2.25
C ALA A 463 -5.89 -19.37 -2.47
N GLY A 464 -5.40 -20.59 -2.71
CA GLY A 464 -3.97 -20.85 -2.90
C GLY A 464 -3.15 -20.99 -1.62
N LYS A 465 -3.76 -20.90 -0.44
CA LYS A 465 -3.12 -21.20 0.86
C LYS A 465 -3.65 -22.51 1.43
N ARG A 466 -2.84 -23.17 2.26
CA ARG A 466 -3.25 -24.37 2.99
C ARG A 466 -4.35 -24.02 4.00
N SER A 467 -5.21 -25.00 4.29
CA SER A 467 -6.22 -24.92 5.34
C SER A 467 -5.61 -24.96 6.74
N GLN A 468 -4.37 -25.40 6.86
CA GLN A 468 -3.59 -25.44 8.09
C GLN A 468 -2.56 -24.31 8.08
N ILE A 469 -2.24 -23.77 9.25
CA ILE A 469 -1.12 -22.86 9.48
C ILE A 469 -0.21 -23.53 10.50
N ASP A 470 1.05 -23.73 10.14
CA ASP A 470 2.08 -24.29 11.03
C ASP A 470 2.89 -23.16 11.62
N TYR A 471 2.59 -22.74 12.85
CA TYR A 471 3.36 -21.69 13.53
C TYR A 471 4.63 -22.27 14.13
N LEU A 472 5.75 -21.54 14.02
CA LEU A 472 6.98 -21.87 14.73
C LEU A 472 6.80 -21.63 16.23
N VAL A 473 7.31 -22.54 17.05
CA VAL A 473 7.42 -22.38 18.51
C VAL A 473 8.90 -22.44 18.87
N ALA A 474 9.39 -21.38 19.52
CA ALA A 474 10.80 -21.20 19.85
C ALA A 474 11.05 -21.44 21.33
N ASN A 475 11.38 -22.69 21.68
CA ASN A 475 11.60 -23.15 23.05
C ASN A 475 13.07 -23.16 23.48
N ASN A 476 13.98 -22.83 22.58
CA ASN A 476 15.40 -22.85 22.81
C ASN A 476 16.10 -21.72 22.05
N GLU A 477 17.32 -21.44 22.47
CA GLU A 477 18.17 -20.41 21.89
C GLU A 477 18.45 -20.65 20.40
N ALA A 478 18.69 -21.90 20.01
CA ALA A 478 18.94 -22.26 18.62
C ALA A 478 17.80 -21.80 17.69
N THR A 479 16.55 -22.02 18.11
CA THR A 479 15.37 -21.60 17.34
C THR A 479 15.18 -20.08 17.35
N LEU A 480 15.49 -19.41 18.46
CA LEU A 480 15.52 -17.94 18.53
C LEU A 480 16.53 -17.36 17.54
N LEU A 481 17.77 -17.85 17.55
CA LEU A 481 18.82 -17.39 16.64
C LEU A 481 18.50 -17.73 15.18
N TYR A 482 17.83 -18.86 14.93
CA TYR A 482 17.28 -19.17 13.61
C TYR A 482 16.28 -18.10 13.14
N MET A 483 15.34 -17.66 13.99
CA MET A 483 14.39 -16.60 13.64
C MET A 483 15.11 -15.29 13.30
N VAL A 484 16.10 -14.91 14.11
CA VAL A 484 16.93 -13.71 13.88
C VAL A 484 17.71 -13.85 12.58
N ASN A 485 18.25 -15.05 12.31
CA ASN A 485 18.95 -15.37 11.08
C ASN A 485 18.06 -15.26 9.83
N LEU A 486 16.80 -15.67 9.92
CA LEU A 486 15.82 -15.44 8.84
C LEU A 486 15.57 -13.95 8.57
N GLY A 487 15.93 -13.08 9.51
CA GLY A 487 15.78 -11.63 9.44
C GLY A 487 14.67 -11.10 10.34
N CYS A 488 14.20 -11.86 11.32
CA CYS A 488 13.33 -11.32 12.36
C CYS A 488 14.13 -10.35 13.23
N ILE A 489 13.74 -9.07 13.21
CA ILE A 489 14.31 -8.08 14.13
C ILE A 489 13.53 -8.09 15.43
N ASP A 490 12.21 -8.15 15.35
CA ASP A 490 11.30 -8.28 16.48
C ASP A 490 10.76 -9.70 16.64
N ILE A 491 10.60 -10.12 17.89
CA ILE A 491 10.08 -11.42 18.31
C ILE A 491 8.66 -11.21 18.81
N ASN A 492 7.69 -11.83 18.12
CA ASN A 492 6.26 -11.57 18.29
C ASN A 492 5.52 -12.87 18.67
N PRO A 493 5.56 -13.28 19.94
CA PRO A 493 4.81 -14.43 20.45
C PRO A 493 3.31 -14.15 20.53
N TRP A 494 2.52 -15.22 20.49
CA TRP A 494 1.12 -15.21 20.93
C TRP A 494 1.00 -14.93 22.44
N THR A 495 -0.15 -14.39 22.85
CA THR A 495 -0.49 -14.17 24.27
C THR A 495 -0.96 -15.44 24.99
N SER A 496 -1.26 -16.52 24.27
CA SER A 496 -1.55 -17.87 24.78
C SER A 496 -0.42 -18.86 24.48
N ARG A 497 -0.46 -20.02 25.15
CA ARG A 497 0.49 -21.14 24.96
C ARG A 497 -0.11 -22.24 24.09
N THR A 498 0.73 -23.08 23.49
CA THR A 498 0.32 -24.25 22.70
C THR A 498 -0.62 -25.20 23.46
N SER A 499 -0.39 -25.40 24.76
CA SER A 499 -1.22 -26.24 25.63
C SER A 499 -2.61 -25.66 25.93
N SER A 500 -2.80 -24.37 25.75
CA SER A 500 -4.02 -23.63 26.08
C SER A 500 -4.29 -22.52 25.07
N ALA A 501 -4.25 -22.85 23.78
CA ALA A 501 -4.19 -21.87 22.70
C ALA A 501 -5.38 -20.91 22.61
N GLU A 502 -6.55 -21.27 23.16
CA GLU A 502 -7.77 -20.47 23.19
C GLU A 502 -7.89 -19.56 24.44
N SER A 503 -6.92 -19.62 25.34
CA SER A 503 -6.90 -18.88 26.61
C SER A 503 -5.59 -18.12 26.79
N PRO A 504 -5.63 -16.78 26.91
CA PRO A 504 -4.42 -16.01 27.15
C PRO A 504 -3.89 -16.18 28.57
N ASP A 505 -2.57 -16.00 28.73
CA ASP A 505 -1.91 -15.90 30.04
C ASP A 505 -1.81 -14.46 30.56
N TYR A 506 -2.06 -13.49 29.66
CA TYR A 506 -1.96 -12.06 29.92
C TYR A 506 -3.07 -11.31 29.19
N LEU A 507 -3.66 -10.33 29.86
CA LEU A 507 -4.31 -9.21 29.21
C LEU A 507 -3.25 -8.16 28.87
N ILE A 508 -3.33 -7.61 27.67
CA ILE A 508 -2.41 -6.60 27.18
C ILE A 508 -3.19 -5.33 26.85
N ILE A 509 -2.68 -4.21 27.37
CA ILE A 509 -3.14 -2.88 26.97
C ILE A 509 -1.96 -2.17 26.34
N ASP A 510 -2.12 -1.75 25.09
CA ASP A 510 -1.11 -1.00 24.35
C ASP A 510 -1.42 0.50 24.43
N LEU A 511 -0.44 1.27 24.89
CA LEU A 511 -0.52 2.72 25.06
C LEU A 511 0.36 3.38 24.01
N ASP A 512 -0.19 3.65 22.83
CA ASP A 512 0.55 4.26 21.72
C ASP A 512 0.04 5.69 21.46
N PRO A 513 0.85 6.73 21.74
CA PRO A 513 0.48 8.10 21.44
C PRO A 513 0.34 8.29 19.92
N SER A 514 -0.69 9.04 19.50
CA SER A 514 -0.90 9.37 18.08
C SER A 514 0.02 10.47 17.56
N ASP A 515 0.85 11.03 18.43
CA ASP A 515 1.90 12.01 18.14
C ASP A 515 3.21 11.63 18.88
N ASP A 516 4.26 12.43 18.67
CA ASP A 516 5.59 12.13 19.21
C ASP A 516 5.73 12.41 20.73
N ASP A 517 4.63 12.69 21.45
CA ASP A 517 4.68 13.01 22.88
C ASP A 517 4.58 11.76 23.77
N PHE A 518 5.73 11.11 24.00
CA PHE A 518 5.86 9.94 24.87
C PHE A 518 5.35 10.18 26.31
N ARG A 519 5.30 11.43 26.79
CA ARG A 519 4.82 11.74 28.15
C ARG A 519 3.36 11.35 28.34
N LYS A 520 2.55 11.37 27.28
CA LYS A 520 1.16 10.89 27.33
C LYS A 520 1.10 9.40 27.68
N ALA A 521 1.99 8.59 27.13
CA ALA A 521 2.07 7.17 27.47
C ALA A 521 2.43 6.97 28.94
N ILE A 522 3.38 7.76 29.47
CA ILE A 522 3.79 7.71 30.88
C ILE A 522 2.63 8.12 31.81
N GLU A 523 1.96 9.24 31.52
CA GLU A 523 0.83 9.73 32.31
C GLU A 523 -0.33 8.73 32.29
N THR A 524 -0.65 8.18 31.12
CA THR A 524 -1.67 7.14 30.97
C THR A 524 -1.29 5.85 31.71
N ALA A 525 -0.03 5.42 31.66
CA ALA A 525 0.43 4.25 32.40
C ALA A 525 0.32 4.44 33.92
N LYS A 526 0.56 5.65 34.45
CA LYS A 526 0.35 5.97 35.86
C LYS A 526 -1.12 5.91 36.25
N ALA A 527 -2.01 6.46 35.43
CA ALA A 527 -3.46 6.32 35.63
C ALA A 527 -3.89 4.85 35.60
N ALA A 528 -3.33 4.05 34.70
CA ALA A 528 -3.54 2.60 34.67
C ALA A 528 -3.08 1.92 35.96
N LYS A 529 -1.94 2.33 36.52
CA LYS A 529 -1.48 1.83 37.81
C LYS A 529 -2.48 2.11 38.93
N GLU A 530 -3.11 3.28 38.97
CA GLU A 530 -4.14 3.61 39.95
C GLU A 530 -5.36 2.69 39.83
N VAL A 531 -5.81 2.42 38.59
CA VAL A 531 -6.88 1.44 38.32
C VAL A 531 -6.49 0.05 38.82
N PHE A 532 -5.27 -0.40 38.50
CA PHE A 532 -4.78 -1.71 38.93
C PHE A 532 -4.67 -1.82 40.45
N ASP A 533 -4.09 -0.83 41.12
CA ASP A 533 -3.93 -0.82 42.58
C ASP A 533 -5.30 -0.82 43.28
N THR A 534 -6.26 -0.04 42.78
CA THR A 534 -7.64 0.02 43.30
C THR A 534 -8.34 -1.33 43.18
N LYS A 535 -8.19 -2.00 42.04
CA LYS A 535 -8.74 -3.33 41.80
C LYS A 535 -7.90 -4.47 42.37
N LYS A 536 -6.75 -4.16 43.00
CA LYS A 536 -5.76 -5.14 43.49
C LYS A 536 -5.28 -6.10 42.40
N LEU A 537 -5.19 -5.62 41.16
CA LEU A 537 -4.67 -6.36 40.03
C LEU A 537 -3.14 -6.26 40.01
N LYS A 538 -2.48 -7.41 39.82
CA LYS A 538 -1.04 -7.41 39.54
C LYS A 538 -0.84 -7.02 38.08
N ALA A 539 -0.03 -6.00 37.83
CA ALA A 539 0.31 -5.57 36.48
C ALA A 539 1.81 -5.26 36.35
N PHE A 540 2.34 -5.50 35.16
CA PHE A 540 3.72 -5.22 34.78
C PHE A 540 3.75 -4.25 33.61
N VAL A 541 4.84 -3.52 33.47
CA VAL A 541 5.01 -2.50 32.45
C VAL A 541 6.32 -2.70 31.69
N LYS A 542 6.27 -2.42 30.38
CA LYS A 542 7.46 -2.34 29.53
C LYS A 542 7.32 -1.23 28.51
N THR A 543 8.45 -0.64 28.11
CA THR A 543 8.47 0.18 26.90
C THR A 543 8.11 -0.70 25.70
N SER A 544 7.48 -0.14 24.67
CA SER A 544 7.31 -0.86 23.42
C SER A 544 8.63 -0.98 22.66
N GLY A 545 9.62 -0.13 22.95
CA GLY A 545 10.82 0.05 22.13
C GLY A 545 10.55 0.87 20.87
N LYS A 546 9.41 1.57 20.80
CA LYS A 546 9.09 2.62 19.82
C LYS A 546 8.59 3.85 20.59
N THR A 547 7.35 4.28 20.32
CA THR A 547 6.69 5.47 20.89
C THR A 547 5.74 5.15 22.04
N GLY A 548 5.56 3.88 22.42
CA GLY A 548 4.48 3.45 23.31
C GLY A 548 4.93 2.65 24.54
N ILE A 549 3.95 2.26 25.34
CA ILE A 549 4.11 1.43 26.54
C ILE A 549 3.12 0.27 26.47
N HIS A 550 3.55 -0.94 26.85
CA HIS A 550 2.63 -2.06 27.03
C HIS A 550 2.44 -2.38 28.51
N LEU A 551 1.19 -2.62 28.88
CA LEU A 551 0.80 -3.07 30.21
C LEU A 551 0.38 -4.54 30.15
N TYR A 552 0.93 -5.35 31.05
CA TYR A 552 0.70 -6.79 31.11
C TYR A 552 0.01 -7.14 32.42
N ILE A 553 -1.20 -7.68 32.34
CA ILE A 553 -1.98 -8.12 33.50
C ILE A 553 -2.10 -9.65 33.41
N PRO A 554 -1.43 -10.43 34.26
CA PRO A 554 -1.55 -11.89 34.23
C PRO A 554 -3.00 -12.34 34.43
N CYS A 555 -3.46 -13.28 33.61
CA CYS A 555 -4.80 -13.84 33.69
C CYS A 555 -4.77 -15.35 33.38
N ARG A 556 -5.77 -16.09 33.89
CA ARG A 556 -5.98 -17.52 33.61
C ARG A 556 -7.46 -17.85 33.70
N GLY A 557 -7.88 -18.86 32.95
CA GLY A 557 -9.28 -19.34 32.97
C GLY A 557 -10.25 -18.46 32.18
N PHE A 558 -9.74 -17.57 31.33
CA PHE A 558 -10.55 -16.74 30.43
C PHE A 558 -10.44 -17.24 28.99
N THR A 559 -11.52 -17.11 28.24
CA THR A 559 -11.46 -17.09 26.77
C THR A 559 -10.94 -15.74 26.28
N PHE A 560 -10.43 -15.67 25.04
CA PHE A 560 -10.03 -14.38 24.44
C PHE A 560 -11.16 -13.34 24.43
N ARG A 561 -12.41 -13.77 24.22
CA ARG A 561 -13.56 -12.87 24.24
C ARG A 561 -13.77 -12.23 25.61
N GLU A 562 -13.69 -13.03 26.68
CA GLU A 562 -13.83 -12.51 28.05
C GLU A 562 -12.64 -11.65 28.45
N ALA A 563 -11.43 -12.09 28.09
CA ALA A 563 -10.20 -11.33 28.28
C ALA A 563 -10.29 -9.94 27.66
N ARG A 564 -10.73 -9.86 26.40
CA ARG A 564 -10.91 -8.60 25.69
C ARG A 564 -11.99 -7.71 26.32
N ALA A 565 -13.12 -8.27 26.74
CA ALA A 565 -14.16 -7.50 27.43
C ALA A 565 -13.65 -6.88 28.74
N VAL A 566 -12.85 -7.63 29.52
CA VAL A 566 -12.20 -7.11 30.72
C VAL A 566 -11.19 -6.01 30.39
N ALA A 567 -10.38 -6.20 29.33
CA ALA A 567 -9.43 -5.20 28.88
C ALA A 567 -10.12 -3.90 28.44
N GLU A 568 -11.20 -3.99 27.67
CA GLU A 568 -12.02 -2.84 27.25
C GLU A 568 -12.57 -2.05 28.45
N GLN A 569 -13.10 -2.75 29.46
CA GLN A 569 -13.55 -2.09 30.70
C GLN A 569 -12.41 -1.37 31.44
N ILE A 570 -11.24 -2.01 31.55
CA ILE A 570 -10.07 -1.37 32.16
C ILE A 570 -9.66 -0.14 31.35
N CYS A 571 -9.63 -0.22 30.01
CA CYS A 571 -9.32 0.92 29.15
C CYS A 571 -10.27 2.11 29.37
N ASP A 572 -11.58 1.85 29.52
CA ASP A 572 -12.57 2.88 29.82
C ASP A 572 -12.33 3.54 31.18
N GLU A 573 -11.99 2.76 32.21
CA GLU A 573 -11.67 3.29 33.55
C GLU A 573 -10.38 4.13 33.54
N ILE A 574 -9.35 3.70 32.80
CA ILE A 574 -8.13 4.50 32.60
C ILE A 574 -8.48 5.82 31.89
N ASN A 575 -9.30 5.74 30.84
CA ASN A 575 -9.70 6.92 30.07
C ASN A 575 -10.49 7.92 30.92
N GLN A 576 -11.27 7.46 31.91
CA GLN A 576 -11.99 8.33 32.84
C GLN A 576 -11.07 9.12 33.78
N LEU A 577 -9.88 8.59 34.10
CA LEU A 577 -8.91 9.30 34.94
C LEU A 577 -8.15 10.38 34.17
N VAL A 578 -7.89 10.18 32.87
CA VAL A 578 -7.09 11.11 32.04
C VAL A 578 -7.75 11.46 30.69
N PRO A 579 -9.05 11.80 30.64
CA PRO A 579 -9.83 11.94 29.40
C PRO A 579 -9.34 13.07 28.49
N GLN A 580 -8.57 14.02 29.02
CA GLN A 580 -7.95 15.11 28.30
C GLN A 580 -6.86 14.64 27.32
N ILE A 581 -6.14 13.56 27.66
CA ILE A 581 -5.02 13.05 26.86
C ILE A 581 -5.27 11.69 26.24
N THR A 582 -6.30 10.95 26.67
CA THR A 582 -6.62 9.61 26.15
C THR A 582 -7.96 9.51 25.45
N THR A 583 -8.12 8.45 24.66
CA THR A 583 -9.38 8.05 24.03
C THR A 583 -9.49 6.54 23.89
N THR A 584 -10.71 6.01 23.92
CA THR A 584 -11.05 4.63 23.54
C THR A 584 -11.70 4.54 22.15
N GLU A 585 -11.74 5.67 21.42
CA GLU A 585 -12.27 5.75 20.06
C GLU A 585 -11.43 4.94 19.06
N VAL A 586 -12.05 3.97 18.41
CA VAL A 586 -11.38 3.04 17.50
C VAL A 586 -11.04 3.72 16.17
N SER A 587 -11.82 4.70 15.70
CA SER A 587 -11.52 5.40 14.45
C SER A 587 -10.42 6.44 14.61
N ILE A 588 -9.29 6.26 13.91
CA ILE A 588 -8.13 7.19 13.96
C ILE A 588 -8.57 8.64 13.68
N SER A 589 -9.48 8.85 12.72
CA SER A 589 -10.00 10.18 12.37
C SER A 589 -10.66 10.93 13.53
N ASN A 590 -11.14 10.20 14.52
CA ASN A 590 -11.93 10.72 15.64
C ASN A 590 -11.11 10.82 16.93
N ARG A 591 -9.85 10.36 16.92
CA ARG A 591 -8.95 10.38 18.10
C ARG A 591 -8.35 11.77 18.35
N GLY A 592 -8.25 12.60 17.31
CA GLY A 592 -7.55 13.89 17.39
C GLY A 592 -6.08 13.69 17.77
N ASN A 593 -5.61 14.41 18.78
CA ASN A 593 -4.24 14.31 19.33
C ASN A 593 -4.17 13.45 20.61
N LYS A 594 -5.19 12.66 20.91
CA LYS A 594 -5.24 11.83 22.12
C LYS A 594 -4.54 10.49 21.91
N LEU A 595 -3.97 9.94 22.97
CA LEU A 595 -3.42 8.59 23.01
C LEU A 595 -4.56 7.58 22.98
N TYR A 596 -4.47 6.59 22.09
CA TYR A 596 -5.43 5.49 22.05
C TYR A 596 -5.04 4.44 23.08
N ILE A 597 -5.96 4.12 23.99
CA ILE A 597 -5.77 3.04 24.96
C ILE A 597 -6.29 1.76 24.31
N ASP A 598 -5.38 0.95 23.77
CA ASP A 598 -5.72 -0.13 22.84
C ASP A 598 -5.84 -1.51 23.52
N PRO A 599 -7.04 -2.12 23.56
CA PRO A 599 -7.26 -3.48 24.05
C PRO A 599 -7.19 -4.56 22.95
N ASN A 600 -6.84 -4.21 21.70
CA ASN A 600 -7.00 -5.09 20.55
C ASN A 600 -6.11 -6.33 20.59
N GLN A 601 -4.99 -6.28 21.31
CA GLN A 601 -4.00 -7.37 21.42
C GLN A 601 -4.50 -8.61 22.20
N ASN A 602 -5.79 -8.64 22.56
CA ASN A 602 -6.45 -9.68 23.35
C ASN A 602 -7.38 -10.57 22.48
N ASP A 603 -7.02 -10.83 21.22
CA ASP A 603 -7.72 -11.81 20.37
C ASP A 603 -6.82 -13.02 20.07
N PHE A 604 -7.45 -14.09 19.61
CA PHE A 604 -6.80 -15.33 19.23
C PHE A 604 -5.76 -15.09 18.15
N ALA A 605 -4.54 -15.57 18.40
CA ALA A 605 -3.38 -15.47 17.51
C ALA A 605 -2.83 -14.05 17.27
N ASP A 606 -3.29 -13.06 18.04
CA ASP A 606 -2.65 -11.75 18.09
C ASP A 606 -1.31 -11.84 18.84
N THR A 607 -0.40 -10.96 18.43
CA THR A 607 0.98 -10.99 18.87
C THR A 607 1.46 -9.61 19.28
N VAL A 608 2.31 -9.59 20.28
CA VAL A 608 2.94 -8.39 20.83
C VAL A 608 4.45 -8.61 20.84
N ALA A 609 5.25 -7.56 20.67
CA ALA A 609 6.70 -7.68 20.81
C ALA A 609 7.05 -8.20 22.21
N ALA A 610 7.85 -9.26 22.29
CA ALA A 610 8.27 -9.85 23.55
C ALA A 610 9.10 -8.88 24.40
N PRO A 611 9.15 -9.04 25.74
CA PRO A 611 10.23 -8.53 26.55
C PRO A 611 11.61 -8.82 25.93
N TYR A 612 12.50 -7.82 25.96
CA TYR A 612 13.85 -7.86 25.37
C TYR A 612 13.89 -7.99 23.84
N SER A 613 12.76 -7.90 23.14
CA SER A 613 12.74 -7.86 21.68
C SER A 613 13.25 -6.51 21.17
N VAL A 614 14.24 -6.54 20.27
CA VAL A 614 14.63 -5.39 19.45
C VAL A 614 13.47 -5.01 18.54
N ARG A 615 13.33 -3.72 18.20
CA ARG A 615 12.27 -3.23 17.32
C ARG A 615 12.83 -2.78 15.97
N PRO A 616 12.19 -3.14 14.83
CA PRO A 616 12.53 -2.60 13.52
C PRO A 616 12.04 -1.14 13.42
N PHE A 617 12.84 -0.24 13.97
CA PHE A 617 12.60 1.20 14.03
C PHE A 617 13.84 1.96 13.54
N HIS A 618 13.80 3.30 13.50
CA HIS A 618 14.94 4.08 13.03
C HIS A 618 16.18 3.95 13.95
N HIS A 619 15.94 3.61 15.22
CA HIS A 619 16.94 3.27 16.25
C HIS A 619 16.79 1.78 16.62
N PRO A 620 17.86 1.04 16.95
CA PRO A 620 17.81 -0.37 17.40
C PRO A 620 17.28 -0.50 18.85
N SER A 621 16.17 0.16 19.17
CA SER A 621 15.58 0.18 20.51
C SER A 621 14.97 -1.16 20.90
N VAL A 622 14.92 -1.42 22.20
CA VAL A 622 14.47 -2.67 22.80
C VAL A 622 13.16 -2.47 23.57
N SER A 623 12.23 -3.41 23.39
CA SER A 623 11.02 -3.52 24.21
C SER A 623 11.37 -3.99 25.62
N THR A 624 11.54 -3.06 26.55
CA THR A 624 12.25 -3.30 27.81
C THR A 624 11.31 -3.32 29.01
N PRO A 625 11.24 -4.43 29.78
CA PRO A 625 10.56 -4.44 31.09
C PRO A 625 11.18 -3.42 32.03
N ILE A 626 10.34 -2.65 32.71
CA ILE A 626 10.77 -1.64 33.68
C ILE A 626 9.95 -1.78 34.96
N ASP A 627 10.53 -1.35 36.09
CA ASP A 627 9.77 -1.19 37.33
C ASP A 627 8.85 0.02 37.23
N TRP A 628 7.70 -0.03 37.90
CA TRP A 628 6.78 1.11 37.99
C TRP A 628 7.46 2.40 38.51
N LYS A 629 8.50 2.27 39.33
CA LYS A 629 9.31 3.40 39.84
C LYS A 629 10.18 4.07 38.77
N GLU A 630 10.44 3.39 37.67
CA GLU A 630 11.23 3.89 36.54
C GLU A 630 10.39 4.71 35.55
N LEU A 631 9.05 4.65 35.63
CA LEU A 631 8.12 5.49 34.86
C LEU A 631 8.12 6.96 35.33
N LYS A 632 9.27 7.60 35.22
CA LYS A 632 9.46 9.03 35.47
C LYS A 632 9.20 9.80 34.19
N THR A 633 8.81 11.07 34.31
CA THR A 633 8.55 11.94 33.14
C THR A 633 9.78 12.17 32.26
N SER A 634 10.98 11.90 32.79
CA SER A 634 12.26 11.95 32.06
C SER A 634 12.63 10.64 31.36
N LEU A 635 11.79 9.60 31.43
CA LEU A 635 12.07 8.32 30.79
C LEU A 635 12.04 8.49 29.27
N ASP A 636 13.17 8.21 28.62
CA ASP A 636 13.29 8.11 27.16
C ASP A 636 13.26 6.62 26.78
N PRO A 637 12.31 6.15 25.95
CA PRO A 637 12.28 4.75 25.54
C PRO A 637 13.45 4.37 24.62
N LEU A 638 14.11 5.32 23.96
CA LEU A 638 15.24 5.07 23.06
C LEU A 638 16.57 4.87 23.79
N GLN A 639 16.63 5.15 25.10
CA GLN A 639 17.83 4.87 25.90
C GLN A 639 18.11 3.37 26.06
N PHE A 640 17.07 2.55 25.85
CA PHE A 640 17.15 1.09 25.86
C PHE A 640 17.32 0.59 24.45
N ASP A 641 18.54 0.19 24.10
CA ASP A 641 18.89 -0.35 22.80
C ASP A 641 19.80 -1.57 22.94
N ILE A 642 20.17 -2.17 21.80
CA ILE A 642 20.97 -3.39 21.78
C ILE A 642 22.36 -3.27 22.43
N HIS A 643 22.83 -2.05 22.74
CA HIS A 643 24.13 -1.80 23.37
C HIS A 643 24.01 -1.44 24.86
N THR A 644 22.83 -1.02 25.32
CA THR A 644 22.62 -0.50 26.68
C THR A 644 21.83 -1.44 27.60
N ILE A 645 21.10 -2.40 27.02
CA ILE A 645 20.45 -3.52 27.70
C ILE A 645 21.44 -4.67 27.84
#